data_AF-A0A8C6NMT3-F1
#
_entry.id   AF-A0A8C6NMT3-F1
#
_cell.length_a   1.000
_cell.length_b   1.000
_cell.length_c   1.000
_cell.angle_alpha   90.00
_cell.angle_beta   90.00
_cell.angle_gamma   90.00
#
_symmetry.space_group_name_H-M   'P 1'
#
loop_
_entity.id
_entity.type
_entity.pdbx_description
1 polymer ?
#
loop_
_entity_poly.entity_id
_entity_poly.type
_entity_poly.pdbx_seq_one_letter_code
_entity_poly.pdbx_strand_id
1 'polypeptide(L)'
;MCMLLCVSDAQGEKNNGFDVLYHNMKHGQISTKELSDFIRERSTIEESYARSMTKLAKSAGNFSQLGTFAPMWDIFKSSTEKLAGCHLELVRKLQELIKEVQKYVEEQAKAHKKTKEEVAPTLEAVQNIQSISQALQKSKEIYNAKTVEQERLRKEGATQRDVDKAGVKAKKATETYKSYVEKYATAKSEFEQKMAETAQKFQDIEENHVLQMKEIIRSYSQSVEETHIQIGEVHSEFVRNIENTSLESLIQKLAESKGTGKEGPGPIDFEECNTAIATEGASLYNSFYSSSESEDEEEPKKFHVQIKPVQPNNGIHQNRANIDELKASIGNIILSPSTSVRPFSPQKATNASPPPTAPLARAESSSSLSSNASLSAGNTPTVGTSRGPSPVTLASQDALPIAVAFTESVNAYFKGADPTKCIVKITGDMTLSFPMGIIKVFTTNPSPATLTFKLKNTSRLEQILPNQQLLFSDSSQSDSNSKDFWFNMQALTSYLRKASEQNPSASYYNVDILKYQVQSDGIHSTPLNLAVYWKCLSSTTELRVDYSYNPESMASPGPLSNVQVLVHVDGGVTNMHSLPNSIWNLEQNKCLWKLSDISEKSENEGAGSLRAKFDVSDGPSSPSTLAVQFMNDGSTLSGVDMELQGSGYRLSLNKKRFATGRYMADC
;
A
#
# COMPACT_ATOMS: atom_id res chain seq x y z
N MET A 1 -22.10 27.41 15.01
CA MET A 1 -21.74 26.62 16.22
C MET A 1 -20.24 26.31 16.31
N CYS A 2 -19.46 26.26 15.22
CA CYS A 2 -18.00 26.04 15.27
C CYS A 2 -17.14 27.24 15.73
N MET A 3 -17.68 28.47 15.65
CA MET A 3 -16.94 29.72 15.83
C MET A 3 -16.37 29.94 17.25
N LEU A 4 -16.91 29.26 18.28
CA LEU A 4 -16.40 29.37 19.66
C LEU A 4 -15.42 28.25 20.04
N LEU A 5 -15.50 27.05 19.46
CA LEU A 5 -14.68 25.91 19.89
C LEU A 5 -13.19 26.14 19.58
N CYS A 6 -12.84 26.60 18.37
CA CYS A 6 -11.43 26.86 18.05
C CYS A 6 -10.83 28.03 18.84
N VAL A 7 -11.59 29.09 19.18
CA VAL A 7 -11.05 30.22 19.95
C VAL A 7 -10.94 29.87 21.44
N SER A 8 -11.93 29.17 22.01
CA SER A 8 -11.90 28.78 23.42
C SER A 8 -11.00 27.56 23.71
N ASP A 9 -10.88 26.59 22.79
CA ASP A 9 -9.99 25.42 22.96
C ASP A 9 -8.53 25.72 22.59
N ALA A 10 -8.25 26.71 21.73
CA ALA A 10 -6.88 27.07 21.34
C ALA A 10 -6.18 28.03 22.33
N GLN A 11 -6.91 28.54 23.33
CA GLN A 11 -6.39 29.47 24.35
C GLN A 11 -5.70 28.79 25.54
N GLY A 12 -5.73 27.45 25.65
CA GLY A 12 -5.23 26.71 26.82
C GLY A 12 -3.87 27.19 27.34
N GLU A 13 -3.58 26.98 28.64
CA GLU A 13 -2.54 27.63 29.46
C GLU A 13 -1.12 27.81 28.86
N LYS A 14 -0.79 27.07 27.80
CA LYS A 14 0.49 27.12 27.08
C LYS A 14 0.49 28.10 25.89
N ASN A 15 -0.66 28.66 25.51
CA ASN A 15 -0.85 29.57 24.38
C ASN A 15 -0.39 28.96 23.03
N ASN A 16 -0.50 27.64 22.88
CA ASN A 16 -0.02 26.90 21.69
C ASN A 16 -1.03 26.86 20.53
N GLY A 17 -2.18 27.49 20.68
CA GLY A 17 -3.26 27.46 19.69
C GLY A 17 -2.85 27.93 18.30
N PHE A 18 -2.00 28.95 18.23
CA PHE A 18 -1.50 29.48 16.96
C PHE A 18 -0.75 28.42 16.15
N ASP A 19 0.17 27.69 16.79
CA ASP A 19 0.99 26.67 16.11
C ASP A 19 0.11 25.52 15.60
N VAL A 20 -0.88 25.10 16.38
CA VAL A 20 -1.84 24.05 15.99
C VAL A 20 -2.60 24.46 14.73
N LEU A 21 -3.20 25.65 14.72
CA LEU A 21 -3.99 26.14 13.57
C LEU A 21 -3.11 26.40 12.34
N TYR A 22 -1.93 26.99 12.52
CA TYR A 22 -0.97 27.23 11.44
C TYR A 22 -0.50 25.93 10.79
N HIS A 23 -0.21 24.90 11.59
CA HIS A 23 0.16 23.58 11.07
C HIS A 23 -1.02 22.84 10.44
N ASN A 24 -2.24 22.97 10.97
CA ASN A 24 -3.43 22.40 10.34
C ASN A 24 -3.62 22.92 8.91
N MET A 25 -3.56 24.24 8.72
CA MET A 25 -3.58 24.86 7.39
C MET A 25 -2.51 24.25 6.47
N LYS A 26 -1.29 24.04 6.96
CA LYS A 26 -0.23 23.38 6.18
C LYS A 26 -0.57 21.94 5.82
N HIS A 27 -1.25 21.20 6.69
CA HIS A 27 -1.68 19.83 6.42
C HIS A 27 -2.74 19.75 5.31
N GLY A 28 -3.54 20.79 5.08
CA GLY A 28 -4.47 20.84 3.93
C GLY A 28 -3.78 20.60 2.57
N GLN A 29 -2.53 21.02 2.40
CA GLN A 29 -1.75 20.71 1.18
C GLN A 29 -1.44 19.22 1.01
N ILE A 30 -1.32 18.48 2.11
CA ILE A 30 -1.07 17.05 2.09
C ILE A 30 -2.33 16.36 1.55
N SER A 31 -3.50 16.71 2.08
CA SER A 31 -4.80 16.18 1.63
C SER A 31 -5.04 16.40 0.14
N THR A 32 -4.76 17.59 -0.38
CA THR A 32 -4.90 17.89 -1.82
C THR A 32 -3.99 17.01 -2.70
N LYS A 33 -2.74 16.78 -2.26
CA LYS A 33 -1.79 15.92 -2.98
C LYS A 33 -2.20 14.46 -2.95
N GLU A 34 -2.61 13.95 -1.79
CA GLU A 34 -3.09 12.57 -1.65
C GLU A 34 -4.34 12.32 -2.53
N LEU A 35 -5.24 13.31 -2.66
CA LEU A 35 -6.37 13.22 -3.59
C LEU A 35 -5.91 13.17 -5.06
N SER A 36 -4.92 13.98 -5.45
CA SER A 36 -4.34 13.95 -6.80
C SER A 36 -3.73 12.58 -7.12
N ASP A 37 -2.99 12.00 -6.18
CA ASP A 37 -2.36 10.69 -6.33
C ASP A 37 -3.41 9.57 -6.44
N PHE A 38 -4.50 9.65 -5.67
CA PHE A 38 -5.62 8.73 -5.79
C PHE A 38 -6.27 8.78 -7.18
N ILE A 39 -6.58 9.98 -7.69
CA ILE A 39 -7.19 10.15 -9.02
C ILE A 39 -6.23 9.64 -10.12
N ARG A 40 -4.93 9.85 -9.95
CA ARG A 40 -3.89 9.33 -10.86
C ARG A 40 -3.88 7.80 -10.91
N GLU A 41 -3.89 7.14 -9.76
CA GLU A 41 -3.93 5.68 -9.70
C GLU A 41 -5.23 5.14 -10.33
N ARG A 42 -6.38 5.77 -10.02
CA ARG A 42 -7.66 5.42 -10.67
C ARG A 42 -7.56 5.55 -12.18
N SER A 43 -6.99 6.65 -12.69
CA SER A 43 -6.77 6.85 -14.13
C SER A 43 -5.87 5.77 -14.73
N THR A 44 -4.82 5.32 -14.05
CA THR A 44 -3.94 4.24 -14.53
C THR A 44 -4.67 2.90 -14.62
N ILE A 45 -5.53 2.58 -13.64
CA ILE A 45 -6.36 1.38 -13.65
C ILE A 45 -7.32 1.39 -14.84
N GLU A 46 -8.05 2.49 -15.03
CA GLU A 46 -8.99 2.66 -16.15
C GLU A 46 -8.27 2.55 -17.51
N GLU A 47 -7.07 3.11 -17.64
CA GLU A 47 -6.27 3.02 -18.86
C GLU A 47 -5.85 1.57 -19.16
N SER A 48 -5.43 0.82 -18.14
CA SER A 48 -5.09 -0.60 -18.27
C SER A 48 -6.30 -1.43 -18.72
N TYR A 49 -7.47 -1.15 -18.15
CA TYR A 49 -8.73 -1.79 -18.53
C TYR A 49 -9.10 -1.50 -19.98
N ALA A 50 -9.10 -0.21 -20.39
CA ALA A 50 -9.39 0.20 -21.77
C ALA A 50 -8.43 -0.43 -22.79
N ARG A 51 -7.13 -0.49 -22.48
CA ARG A 51 -6.12 -1.14 -23.33
C ARG A 51 -6.36 -2.64 -23.45
N SER A 52 -6.77 -3.31 -22.37
CA SER A 52 -7.09 -4.73 -22.38
C SER A 52 -8.34 -5.02 -23.20
N MET A 53 -9.38 -4.19 -23.07
CA MET A 53 -10.59 -4.26 -23.90
C MET A 53 -10.30 -4.02 -25.37
N THR A 54 -9.42 -3.07 -25.70
CA THR A 54 -8.98 -2.83 -27.08
C THR A 54 -8.28 -4.07 -27.67
N LYS A 55 -7.47 -4.78 -26.89
CA LYS A 55 -6.83 -6.03 -27.32
C LYS A 55 -7.87 -7.14 -27.53
N LEU A 56 -8.86 -7.25 -26.64
CA LEU A 56 -9.95 -8.21 -26.77
C LEU A 56 -10.76 -7.98 -28.05
N ALA A 57 -11.11 -6.73 -28.34
CA ALA A 57 -11.78 -6.37 -29.59
C ALA A 57 -10.99 -6.81 -30.83
N LYS A 58 -9.67 -6.57 -30.86
CA LYS A 58 -8.79 -7.04 -31.95
C LYS A 58 -8.79 -8.56 -32.06
N SER A 59 -8.79 -9.27 -30.94
CA SER A 59 -8.88 -10.74 -30.93
C SER A 59 -10.21 -11.23 -31.51
N ALA A 60 -11.33 -10.57 -31.19
CA ALA A 60 -12.63 -10.91 -31.75
C ALA A 60 -12.65 -10.79 -33.28
N GLY A 61 -11.97 -9.76 -33.82
CA GLY A 61 -11.79 -9.61 -35.27
C GLY A 61 -10.92 -10.69 -35.94
N ASN A 62 -10.14 -11.46 -35.17
CA ASN A 62 -9.28 -12.52 -35.69
C ASN A 62 -9.93 -13.91 -35.61
N PHE A 63 -11.15 -14.03 -35.09
CA PHE A 63 -11.84 -15.31 -35.03
C PHE A 63 -12.24 -15.83 -36.41
N SER A 64 -12.55 -17.12 -36.46
CA SER A 64 -12.90 -17.82 -37.69
C SER A 64 -14.02 -17.09 -38.42
N GLN A 65 -13.74 -16.72 -39.66
CA GLN A 65 -14.72 -16.17 -40.60
C GLN A 65 -15.52 -17.28 -41.31
N LEU A 66 -15.33 -18.53 -40.88
CA LEU A 66 -16.05 -19.69 -41.38
C LEU A 66 -17.28 -19.96 -40.53
N GLY A 67 -18.39 -20.27 -41.21
CA GLY A 67 -19.66 -20.66 -40.59
C GLY A 67 -20.65 -19.51 -40.43
N THR A 68 -21.91 -19.88 -40.20
CA THR A 68 -23.07 -18.97 -40.11
C THR A 68 -22.93 -17.90 -39.03
N PHE A 69 -22.11 -18.16 -38.00
CA PHE A 69 -21.93 -17.27 -36.86
C PHE A 69 -20.90 -16.16 -37.09
N ALA A 70 -20.11 -16.21 -38.17
CA ALA A 70 -19.01 -15.27 -38.41
C ALA A 70 -19.41 -13.78 -38.27
N PRO A 71 -20.55 -13.30 -38.81
CA PRO A 71 -20.96 -11.89 -38.67
C PRO A 71 -21.24 -11.44 -37.23
N MET A 72 -21.50 -12.36 -36.30
CA MET A 72 -21.72 -12.02 -34.89
C MET A 72 -20.43 -11.50 -34.23
N TRP A 73 -19.26 -11.99 -34.66
CA TRP A 73 -17.98 -11.55 -34.11
C TRP A 73 -17.69 -10.07 -34.40
N ASP A 74 -18.20 -9.52 -35.50
CA ASP A 74 -18.11 -8.08 -35.79
C ASP A 74 -18.94 -7.24 -34.82
N ILE A 75 -20.10 -7.74 -34.37
CA ILE A 75 -20.94 -7.08 -33.36
C ILE A 75 -20.22 -7.09 -32.01
N PHE A 76 -19.64 -8.22 -31.60
CA PHE A 76 -18.82 -8.31 -30.40
C PHE A 76 -17.61 -7.37 -30.46
N LYS A 77 -16.90 -7.35 -31.59
CA LYS A 77 -15.77 -6.45 -31.81
C LYS A 77 -16.19 -4.99 -31.66
N SER A 78 -17.19 -4.54 -32.42
CA SER A 78 -17.62 -3.13 -32.42
C SER A 78 -18.08 -2.65 -31.03
N SER A 79 -18.88 -3.46 -30.33
CA SER A 79 -19.32 -3.14 -28.96
C SER A 79 -18.16 -3.06 -27.98
N THR A 80 -17.21 -4.01 -28.06
CA THR A 80 -16.01 -4.03 -27.22
C THR A 80 -15.10 -2.82 -27.49
N GLU A 81 -14.98 -2.36 -28.75
CA GLU A 81 -14.25 -1.13 -29.12
C GLU A 81 -14.90 0.12 -28.53
N LYS A 82 -16.24 0.23 -28.61
CA LYS A 82 -16.98 1.34 -28.00
C LYS A 82 -16.82 1.36 -26.48
N LEU A 83 -16.92 0.21 -25.84
CA LEU A 83 -16.72 0.07 -24.39
C LEU A 83 -15.31 0.49 -23.98
N ALA A 84 -14.27 0.04 -24.70
CA ALA A 84 -12.90 0.51 -24.49
C ALA A 84 -12.77 2.04 -24.66
N GLY A 85 -13.49 2.62 -25.64
CA GLY A 85 -13.57 4.05 -25.88
C GLY A 85 -14.13 4.84 -24.68
N CYS A 86 -15.22 4.38 -24.07
CA CYS A 86 -15.80 5.01 -22.87
C CYS A 86 -14.79 5.10 -21.72
N HIS A 87 -14.09 3.99 -21.42
CA HIS A 87 -13.08 3.98 -20.35
C HIS A 87 -11.88 4.88 -20.69
N LEU A 88 -11.44 4.94 -21.95
CA LEU A 88 -10.37 5.85 -22.35
C LEU A 88 -10.78 7.33 -22.26
N GLU A 89 -12.07 7.64 -22.48
CA GLU A 89 -12.59 8.98 -22.29
C GLU A 89 -12.63 9.39 -20.81
N LEU A 90 -13.01 8.46 -19.92
CA LEU A 90 -12.89 8.68 -18.48
C LEU A 90 -11.44 8.99 -18.08
N VAL A 91 -10.46 8.27 -18.62
CA VAL A 91 -9.03 8.57 -18.40
C VAL A 91 -8.70 10.01 -18.75
N ARG A 92 -9.19 10.53 -19.89
CA ARG A 92 -8.96 11.94 -20.28
C ARG A 92 -9.60 12.91 -19.29
N LYS A 93 -10.85 12.67 -18.90
CA LYS A 93 -11.55 13.49 -17.88
C LYS A 93 -10.81 13.51 -16.55
N LEU A 94 -10.33 12.34 -16.08
CA LEU A 94 -9.55 12.23 -14.85
C LEU A 94 -8.19 12.94 -14.97
N GLN A 95 -7.54 12.90 -16.13
CA GLN A 95 -6.29 13.62 -16.38
C GLN A 95 -6.47 15.14 -16.36
N GLU A 96 -7.56 15.67 -16.92
CA GLU A 96 -7.89 17.10 -16.80
C GLU A 96 -8.19 17.47 -15.34
N LEU A 97 -8.94 16.64 -14.61
CA LEU A 97 -9.20 16.87 -13.19
C LEU A 97 -7.91 16.88 -12.36
N ILE A 98 -6.93 16.01 -12.66
CA ILE A 98 -5.61 16.04 -12.02
C ILE A 98 -4.91 17.39 -12.24
N LYS A 99 -5.03 18.00 -13.44
CA LYS A 99 -4.46 19.34 -13.70
C LYS A 99 -5.15 20.41 -12.87
N GLU A 100 -6.47 20.33 -12.71
CA GLU A 100 -7.22 21.25 -11.83
C GLU A 100 -6.77 21.15 -10.38
N VAL A 101 -6.58 19.93 -9.88
CA VAL A 101 -6.04 19.69 -8.53
C VAL A 101 -4.63 20.26 -8.40
N GLN A 102 -3.76 20.04 -9.39
CA GLN A 102 -2.39 20.59 -9.39
C GLN A 102 -2.38 22.12 -9.37
N LYS A 103 -3.24 22.77 -10.17
CA LYS A 103 -3.42 24.22 -10.14
C LYS A 103 -3.83 24.70 -8.75
N TYR A 104 -4.77 24.00 -8.10
CA TYR A 104 -5.20 24.33 -6.75
C TYR A 104 -4.08 24.17 -5.71
N VAL A 105 -3.21 23.15 -5.85
CA VAL A 105 -2.01 23.01 -4.98
C VAL A 105 -1.09 24.22 -5.09
N GLU A 106 -0.86 24.75 -6.30
CA GLU A 106 -0.03 25.95 -6.51
C GLU A 106 -0.66 27.21 -5.92
N GLU A 107 -1.97 27.38 -6.09
CA GLU A 107 -2.74 28.48 -5.51
C GLU A 107 -2.70 28.43 -3.97
N GLN A 108 -2.88 27.25 -3.39
CA GLN A 108 -2.78 27.01 -1.96
C GLN A 108 -1.37 27.34 -1.42
N ALA A 109 -0.31 27.00 -2.18
CA ALA A 109 1.06 27.37 -1.81
C ALA A 109 1.29 28.88 -1.78
N LYS A 110 0.77 29.61 -2.76
CA LYS A 110 0.83 31.09 -2.79
C LYS A 110 0.03 31.68 -1.63
N ALA A 111 -1.19 31.21 -1.39
CA ALA A 111 -2.06 31.65 -0.30
C ALA A 111 -1.43 31.40 1.09
N HIS A 112 -0.80 30.23 1.30
CA HIS A 112 -0.12 29.91 2.55
C HIS A 112 1.13 30.75 2.80
N LYS A 113 1.85 31.14 1.74
CA LYS A 113 2.98 32.08 1.86
C LYS A 113 2.50 33.46 2.32
N LYS A 114 1.46 33.99 1.66
CA LYS A 114 0.84 35.26 2.02
C LYS A 114 0.31 35.25 3.45
N THR A 115 -0.43 34.19 3.83
CA THR A 115 -0.98 34.04 5.18
C THR A 115 0.12 34.06 6.24
N LYS A 116 1.26 33.39 6.00
CA LYS A 116 2.40 33.38 6.94
C LYS A 116 2.89 34.80 7.27
N GLU A 117 2.99 35.67 6.27
CA GLU A 117 3.43 37.05 6.44
C GLU A 117 2.37 37.86 7.21
N GLU A 118 1.09 37.66 6.90
CA GLU A 118 -0.02 38.39 7.52
C GLU A 118 -0.25 38.01 9.00
N VAL A 119 0.07 36.78 9.40
CA VAL A 119 -0.11 36.30 10.79
C VAL A 119 1.14 36.41 11.65
N ALA A 120 2.25 36.94 11.11
CA ALA A 120 3.50 37.13 11.84
C ALA A 120 3.36 37.99 13.11
N PRO A 121 2.58 39.10 13.12
CA PRO A 121 2.37 39.88 14.34
C PRO A 121 1.64 39.13 15.46
N THR A 122 0.86 38.10 15.13
CA THR A 122 0.19 37.22 16.09
C THR A 122 1.18 36.25 16.71
N LEU A 123 2.11 35.71 15.92
CA LEU A 123 3.21 34.88 16.44
C LEU A 123 4.08 35.67 17.41
N GLU A 124 4.39 36.93 17.11
CA GLU A 124 5.12 37.82 18.02
C GLU A 124 4.35 38.03 19.34
N ALA A 125 3.03 38.26 19.27
CA ALA A 125 2.19 38.42 20.45
C ALA A 125 2.16 37.13 21.31
N VAL A 126 2.09 35.94 20.69
CA VAL A 126 2.18 34.63 21.36
C VAL A 126 3.51 34.47 22.10
N GLN A 127 4.64 34.78 21.44
CA GLN A 127 5.97 34.70 22.06
C GLN A 127 6.12 35.70 23.21
N ASN A 128 5.57 36.91 23.05
CA ASN A 128 5.61 37.95 24.06
C ASN A 128 4.84 37.53 25.32
N ILE A 129 3.60 37.06 25.19
CA ILE A 129 2.80 36.61 26.35
C ILE A 129 3.44 35.39 27.05
N GLN A 130 4.03 34.45 26.30
CA GLN A 130 4.74 33.30 26.87
C GLN A 130 5.97 33.75 27.69
N SER A 131 6.76 34.69 27.16
CA SER A 131 7.93 35.27 27.84
C SER A 131 7.53 36.03 29.10
N ILE A 132 6.51 36.89 29.02
CA ILE A 132 6.02 37.67 30.16
C ILE A 132 5.41 36.76 31.22
N SER A 133 4.69 35.69 30.84
CA SER A 133 4.13 34.72 31.78
C SER A 133 5.21 34.03 32.61
N GLN A 134 6.31 33.61 31.96
CA GLN A 134 7.45 33.00 32.67
C GLN A 134 8.14 34.01 33.61
N ALA A 135 8.35 35.24 33.16
CA ALA A 135 8.95 36.29 33.98
C ALA A 135 8.07 36.66 35.18
N LEU A 136 6.75 36.71 34.98
CA LEU A 136 5.76 36.95 36.03
C LEU A 136 5.83 35.86 37.10
N GLN A 137 5.82 34.59 36.70
CA GLN A 137 5.90 33.46 37.62
C GLN A 137 7.20 33.50 38.45
N LYS A 138 8.34 33.74 37.80
CA LYS A 138 9.63 33.91 38.49
C LYS A 138 9.63 35.08 39.46
N SER A 139 9.04 36.22 39.09
CA SER A 139 8.95 37.39 39.96
C SER A 139 8.05 37.15 41.18
N LYS A 140 6.97 36.36 41.03
CA LYS A 140 6.06 35.93 42.11
C LYS A 140 6.78 35.04 43.12
N GLU A 141 7.58 34.08 42.65
CA GLU A 141 8.39 33.22 43.51
C GLU A 141 9.43 34.02 44.31
N ILE A 142 10.11 34.97 43.66
CA ILE A 142 11.06 35.87 44.33
C ILE A 142 10.34 36.72 45.38
N TYR A 143 9.18 37.31 45.06
CA TYR A 143 8.38 38.06 46.01
C TYR A 143 8.01 37.22 47.24
N ASN A 144 7.46 36.02 47.03
CA ASN A 144 7.11 35.11 48.13
C ASN A 144 8.32 34.77 49.00
N ALA A 145 9.47 34.43 48.39
CA ALA A 145 10.69 34.11 49.12
C ALA A 145 11.22 35.29 49.97
N LYS A 146 11.17 36.52 49.44
CA LYS A 146 11.61 37.71 50.17
C LYS A 146 10.65 38.10 51.30
N THR A 147 9.35 37.91 51.11
CA THR A 147 8.33 38.16 52.13
C THR A 147 8.44 37.15 53.28
N VAL A 148 8.63 35.87 52.97
CA VAL A 148 8.83 34.82 54.00
C VAL A 148 10.10 35.06 54.80
N GLU A 149 11.21 35.43 54.15
CA GLU A 149 12.47 35.72 54.83
C GLU A 149 12.37 36.93 55.77
N GLN A 150 11.65 37.98 55.36
CA GLN A 150 11.39 39.13 56.21
C GLN A 150 10.59 38.74 57.48
N GLU A 151 9.54 37.94 57.32
CA GLU A 151 8.72 37.45 58.45
C GLU A 151 9.49 36.51 59.37
N ARG A 152 10.38 35.67 58.81
CA ARG A 152 11.26 34.77 59.58
C ARG A 152 12.19 35.57 60.49
N LEU A 153 12.91 36.55 59.93
CA LEU A 153 13.81 37.42 60.68
C LEU A 153 13.08 38.22 61.77
N ARG A 154 11.81 38.59 61.53
CA ARG A 154 10.95 39.27 62.50
C ARG A 154 10.56 38.35 63.67
N LYS A 155 10.27 37.08 63.40
CA LYS A 155 9.88 36.08 64.42
C LYS A 155 11.06 35.56 65.25
N GLU A 156 12.24 35.47 64.66
CA GLU A 156 13.46 34.99 65.33
C GLU A 156 14.15 36.06 66.19
N GLY A 157 13.62 37.29 66.25
CA GLY A 157 14.18 38.35 67.08
C GLY A 157 15.49 38.94 66.54
N ALA A 158 15.69 38.94 65.22
CA ALA A 158 16.86 39.55 64.58
C ALA A 158 16.93 41.06 64.86
N THR A 159 18.10 41.68 64.63
CA THR A 159 18.26 43.13 64.86
C THR A 159 17.34 43.94 63.96
N GLN A 160 16.81 45.07 64.47
CA GLN A 160 15.91 45.95 63.72
C GLN A 160 16.49 46.36 62.35
N ARG A 161 17.81 46.61 62.30
CA ARG A 161 18.53 46.95 61.07
C ARG A 161 18.47 45.84 60.02
N ASP A 162 18.52 44.57 60.44
CA ASP A 162 18.47 43.42 59.53
C ASP A 162 17.05 43.18 59.00
N VAL A 163 16.04 43.35 59.86
CA VAL A 163 14.62 43.29 59.47
C VAL A 163 14.28 44.41 58.49
N ASP A 164 14.73 45.64 58.73
CA ASP A 164 14.52 46.78 57.83
C ASP A 164 15.20 46.54 56.47
N LYS A 165 16.42 45.99 56.47
CA LYS A 165 17.15 45.63 55.24
C LYS A 165 16.43 44.53 54.44
N ALA A 166 15.85 43.53 55.10
CA ALA A 166 15.02 42.52 54.45
C ALA A 166 13.72 43.12 53.90
N GLY A 167 13.10 44.05 54.63
CA GLY A 167 11.91 44.79 54.19
C GLY A 167 12.12 45.62 52.94
N VAL A 168 13.27 46.28 52.78
CA VAL A 168 13.60 46.99 51.52
C VAL A 168 13.69 46.02 50.33
N LYS A 169 14.27 44.82 50.54
CA LYS A 169 14.36 43.79 49.49
C LYS A 169 12.97 43.22 49.12
N ALA A 170 12.12 42.99 50.11
CA ALA A 170 10.74 42.55 49.89
C ALA A 170 9.95 43.62 49.12
N LYS A 171 10.04 44.90 49.52
CA LYS A 171 9.39 46.02 48.81
C LYS A 171 9.81 46.12 47.35
N LYS A 172 11.11 46.01 47.06
CA LYS A 172 11.64 45.99 45.68
C LYS A 172 11.11 44.80 44.87
N ALA A 173 10.99 43.62 45.49
CA ALA A 173 10.40 42.44 44.86
C ALA A 173 8.90 42.64 44.59
N THR A 174 8.16 43.28 45.49
CA THR A 174 6.75 43.65 45.30
C THR A 174 6.54 44.60 44.13
N GLU A 175 7.35 45.65 44.02
CA GLU A 175 7.28 46.60 42.90
C GLU A 175 7.58 45.91 41.55
N THR A 176 8.57 45.02 41.54
CA THR A 176 8.93 44.22 40.36
C THR A 176 7.78 43.28 39.96
N TYR A 177 7.18 42.58 40.92
CA TYR A 177 6.05 41.69 40.67
C TYR A 177 4.82 42.46 40.15
N LYS A 178 4.46 43.59 40.78
CA LYS A 178 3.36 44.45 40.31
C LYS A 178 3.58 44.95 38.88
N SER A 179 4.81 45.37 38.54
CA SER A 179 5.14 45.76 37.17
C SER A 179 4.94 44.62 36.17
N TYR A 180 5.29 43.37 36.52
CA TYR A 180 5.03 42.23 35.65
C TYR A 180 3.53 41.87 35.55
N VAL A 181 2.74 42.08 36.60
CA VAL A 181 1.26 41.89 36.55
C VAL A 181 0.65 42.86 35.54
N GLU A 182 1.05 44.13 35.55
CA GLU A 182 0.59 45.14 34.59
C GLU A 182 1.04 44.80 33.15
N LYS A 183 2.31 44.43 32.97
CA LYS A 183 2.83 43.99 31.65
C LYS A 183 2.09 42.76 31.12
N TYR A 184 1.75 41.81 31.99
CA TYR A 184 0.99 40.63 31.61
C TYR A 184 -0.44 40.99 31.18
N ALA A 185 -1.11 41.90 31.88
CA ALA A 185 -2.45 42.36 31.49
C ALA A 185 -2.46 42.98 30.08
N THR A 186 -1.47 43.84 29.77
CA THR A 186 -1.32 44.42 28.43
C THR A 186 -1.04 43.37 27.37
N ALA A 187 -0.07 42.48 27.62
CA ALA A 187 0.29 41.42 26.68
C ALA A 187 -0.85 40.41 26.45
N LYS A 188 -1.64 40.13 27.49
CA LYS A 188 -2.84 39.30 27.41
C LYS A 188 -3.90 39.93 26.49
N SER A 189 -4.19 41.22 26.68
CA SER A 189 -5.17 41.92 25.84
C SER A 189 -4.74 41.94 24.37
N GLU A 190 -3.46 42.19 24.10
CA GLU A 190 -2.92 42.19 22.73
C GLU A 190 -2.97 40.79 22.10
N PHE A 191 -2.60 39.76 22.86
CA PHE A 191 -2.68 38.36 22.43
C PHE A 191 -4.12 37.95 22.12
N GLU A 192 -5.08 38.20 23.01
CA GLU A 192 -6.48 37.80 22.83
C GLU A 192 -7.10 38.43 21.58
N GLN A 193 -6.82 39.71 21.33
CA GLN A 193 -7.28 40.40 20.13
C GLN A 193 -6.69 39.77 18.85
N LYS A 194 -5.36 39.71 18.74
CA LYS A 194 -4.69 39.20 17.54
C LYS A 194 -4.98 37.73 17.29
N MET A 195 -5.08 36.93 18.35
CA MET A 195 -5.40 35.50 18.27
C MET A 195 -6.82 35.27 17.78
N ALA A 196 -7.80 36.07 18.22
CA ALA A 196 -9.18 35.96 17.73
C ALA A 196 -9.28 36.24 16.22
N GLU A 197 -8.67 37.33 15.75
CA GLU A 197 -8.65 37.69 14.31
C GLU A 197 -7.93 36.60 13.47
N THR A 198 -6.82 36.08 13.99
CA THR A 198 -6.03 35.05 13.29
C THR A 198 -6.72 33.69 13.28
N ALA A 199 -7.40 33.32 14.36
CA ALA A 199 -8.17 32.08 14.42
C ALA A 199 -9.33 32.10 13.42
N GLN A 200 -10.05 33.22 13.30
CA GLN A 200 -11.08 33.39 12.28
C GLN A 200 -10.50 33.25 10.87
N LYS A 201 -9.33 33.87 10.62
CA LYS A 201 -8.65 33.76 9.33
C LYS A 201 -8.27 32.32 8.97
N PHE A 202 -7.74 31.55 9.93
CA PHE A 202 -7.45 30.13 9.69
C PHE A 202 -8.71 29.31 9.44
N GLN A 203 -9.81 29.62 10.12
CA GLN A 203 -11.10 28.99 9.86
C GLN A 203 -11.59 29.29 8.44
N ASP A 204 -11.56 30.54 7.99
CA ASP A 204 -11.98 30.92 6.64
C ASP A 204 -11.15 30.19 5.57
N ILE A 205 -9.85 30.04 5.81
CA ILE A 205 -8.96 29.28 4.92
C ILE A 205 -9.36 27.81 4.87
N GLU A 206 -9.62 27.19 6.03
CA GLU A 206 -9.99 25.78 6.12
C GLU A 206 -11.36 25.49 5.52
N GLU A 207 -12.36 26.36 5.76
CA GLU A 207 -13.69 26.24 5.17
C GLU A 207 -13.63 26.33 3.64
N ASN A 208 -12.88 27.31 3.11
CA ASN A 208 -12.65 27.41 1.67
C ASN A 208 -11.89 26.19 1.12
N HIS A 209 -10.93 25.65 1.87
CA HIS A 209 -10.20 24.44 1.49
C HIS A 209 -11.13 23.24 1.37
N VAL A 210 -11.95 22.98 2.38
CA VAL A 210 -12.91 21.87 2.39
C VAL A 210 -13.94 22.03 1.28
N LEU A 211 -14.45 23.24 1.05
CA LEU A 211 -15.39 23.52 -0.05
C LEU A 211 -14.77 23.20 -1.41
N GLN A 212 -13.55 23.64 -1.67
CA GLN A 212 -12.87 23.38 -2.93
C GLN A 212 -12.57 21.88 -3.13
N MET A 213 -12.15 21.18 -2.08
CA MET A 213 -11.93 19.73 -2.12
C MET A 213 -13.23 18.97 -2.44
N LYS A 214 -14.36 19.41 -1.86
CA LYS A 214 -15.67 18.83 -2.17
C LYS A 214 -16.10 19.08 -3.62
N GLU A 215 -15.76 20.23 -4.20
CA GLU A 215 -16.04 20.52 -5.61
C GLU A 215 -15.26 19.59 -6.54
N ILE A 216 -13.97 19.39 -6.29
CA ILE A 216 -13.13 18.44 -7.03
C ILE A 216 -13.71 17.02 -6.97
N ILE A 217 -14.13 16.57 -5.78
CA ILE A 217 -14.75 15.26 -5.59
C ILE A 217 -16.08 15.16 -6.35
N ARG A 218 -16.85 16.24 -6.42
CA ARG A 218 -18.09 16.29 -7.22
C ARG A 218 -17.79 16.15 -8.71
N SER A 219 -16.81 16.87 -9.24
CA SER A 219 -16.38 16.75 -10.64
C SER A 219 -15.86 15.35 -10.98
N TYR A 220 -15.13 14.72 -10.05
CA TYR A 220 -14.73 13.31 -10.16
C TYR A 220 -15.94 12.40 -10.26
N SER A 221 -16.89 12.52 -9.32
CA SER A 221 -18.09 11.70 -9.27
C SER A 221 -18.93 11.86 -10.53
N GLN A 222 -19.08 13.09 -11.03
CA GLN A 222 -19.79 13.39 -12.26
C GLN A 222 -19.12 12.75 -13.48
N SER A 223 -17.79 12.83 -13.58
CA SER A 223 -17.05 12.20 -14.69
C SER A 223 -17.25 10.68 -14.73
N VAL A 224 -17.25 10.04 -13.57
CA VAL A 224 -17.51 8.60 -13.43
C VAL A 224 -18.96 8.26 -13.79
N GLU A 225 -19.93 9.02 -13.27
CA GLU A 225 -21.36 8.80 -13.53
C GLU A 225 -21.70 8.96 -15.02
N GLU A 226 -21.26 10.04 -15.65
CA GLU A 226 -21.46 10.27 -17.10
C GLU A 226 -20.89 9.12 -17.94
N THR A 227 -19.72 8.60 -17.56
CA THR A 227 -19.12 7.45 -18.25
C THR A 227 -19.92 6.18 -18.00
N HIS A 228 -20.43 5.97 -16.79
CA HIS A 228 -21.26 4.82 -16.45
C HIS A 228 -22.55 4.79 -17.29
N ILE A 229 -23.18 5.95 -17.48
CA ILE A 229 -24.35 6.09 -18.36
C ILE A 229 -23.99 5.69 -19.80
N GLN A 230 -22.89 6.20 -20.35
CA GLN A 230 -22.42 5.84 -21.70
C GLN A 230 -22.13 4.33 -21.84
N ILE A 231 -21.55 3.70 -20.82
CA ILE A 231 -21.35 2.25 -20.80
C ILE A 231 -22.69 1.51 -20.90
N GLY A 232 -23.70 1.97 -20.15
CA GLY A 232 -25.07 1.44 -20.24
C GLY A 232 -25.71 1.59 -21.63
N GLU A 233 -25.45 2.71 -22.32
CA GLU A 233 -25.88 2.93 -23.70
C GLU A 233 -25.21 1.94 -24.66
N VAL A 234 -23.90 1.70 -24.53
CA VAL A 234 -23.17 0.69 -25.34
C VAL A 234 -23.72 -0.71 -25.12
N HIS A 235 -24.03 -1.08 -23.87
CA HIS A 235 -24.65 -2.36 -23.57
C HIS A 235 -26.04 -2.51 -24.20
N SER A 236 -26.87 -1.47 -24.10
CA SER A 236 -28.20 -1.46 -24.71
C SER A 236 -28.13 -1.55 -26.24
N GLU A 237 -27.17 -0.84 -26.84
CA GLU A 237 -26.91 -0.91 -28.28
C GLU A 237 -26.48 -2.32 -28.72
N PHE A 238 -25.63 -2.98 -27.94
CA PHE A 238 -25.17 -4.34 -28.22
C PHE A 238 -26.32 -5.35 -28.23
N VAL A 239 -27.20 -5.31 -27.23
CA VAL A 239 -28.39 -6.18 -27.17
C VAL A 239 -29.27 -5.96 -28.39
N ARG A 240 -29.56 -4.70 -28.72
CA ARG A 240 -30.33 -4.34 -29.92
C ARG A 240 -29.68 -4.83 -31.22
N ASN A 241 -28.34 -4.76 -31.33
CA ASN A 241 -27.62 -5.24 -32.50
C ASN A 241 -27.68 -6.77 -32.64
N ILE A 242 -27.67 -7.51 -31.52
CA ILE A 242 -27.90 -8.96 -31.52
C ILE A 242 -29.32 -9.27 -31.99
N GLU A 243 -30.33 -8.60 -31.43
CA GLU A 243 -31.74 -8.80 -31.78
C GLU A 243 -32.03 -8.51 -33.26
N ASN A 244 -31.40 -7.47 -33.82
CA ASN A 244 -31.52 -7.13 -35.25
C ASN A 244 -30.83 -8.14 -36.18
N THR A 245 -29.87 -8.92 -35.67
CA THR A 245 -29.15 -9.92 -36.46
C THR A 245 -29.88 -11.25 -36.36
N SER A 246 -30.98 -11.38 -37.10
CA SER A 246 -31.85 -12.56 -37.03
C SER A 246 -31.18 -13.81 -37.61
N LEU A 247 -31.66 -14.98 -37.20
CA LEU A 247 -31.22 -16.27 -37.73
C LEU A 247 -31.39 -16.34 -39.25
N GLU A 248 -32.52 -15.87 -39.76
CA GLU A 248 -32.82 -15.84 -41.20
C GLU A 248 -31.80 -15.00 -41.94
N SER A 249 -31.45 -13.83 -41.40
CA SER A 249 -30.46 -12.93 -42.02
C SER A 249 -29.06 -13.58 -42.09
N LEU A 250 -28.67 -14.36 -41.08
CA LEU A 250 -27.37 -15.05 -41.05
C LEU A 250 -27.34 -16.23 -42.04
N ILE A 251 -28.41 -17.02 -42.09
CA ILE A 251 -28.53 -18.14 -43.06
C ILE A 251 -28.53 -17.61 -44.48
N GLN A 252 -29.28 -16.53 -44.74
CA GLN A 252 -29.31 -15.89 -46.05
C GLN A 252 -27.92 -15.40 -46.47
N LYS A 253 -27.19 -14.69 -45.59
CA LYS A 253 -25.80 -14.27 -45.86
C LYS A 253 -24.87 -15.44 -46.15
N LEU A 254 -25.02 -16.57 -45.47
CA LEU A 254 -24.22 -17.76 -45.76
C LEU A 254 -24.57 -18.34 -47.14
N ALA A 255 -25.86 -18.50 -47.45
CA ALA A 255 -26.32 -19.04 -48.72
C ALA A 255 -25.89 -18.16 -49.90
N GLU A 256 -25.92 -16.83 -49.74
CA GLU A 256 -25.47 -15.87 -50.75
C GLU A 256 -23.94 -15.89 -50.93
N SER A 257 -23.17 -16.07 -49.86
CA SER A 257 -21.70 -16.02 -49.91
C SER A 257 -21.03 -17.36 -50.27
N LYS A 258 -21.68 -18.49 -49.96
CA LYS A 258 -21.12 -19.85 -50.12
C LYS A 258 -22.01 -20.78 -50.96
N GLY A 259 -23.08 -20.27 -51.56
CA GLY A 259 -23.94 -21.06 -52.45
C GLY A 259 -23.21 -21.58 -53.68
N THR A 260 -23.46 -22.83 -54.06
CA THR A 260 -22.78 -23.51 -55.19
C THR A 260 -23.49 -23.33 -56.53
N GLY A 261 -24.57 -22.56 -56.56
CA GLY A 261 -25.44 -22.39 -57.72
C GLY A 261 -26.91 -22.44 -57.32
N LYS A 262 -27.76 -21.72 -58.06
CA LYS A 262 -29.22 -21.74 -57.88
C LYS A 262 -29.91 -22.77 -58.79
N GLU A 263 -29.21 -23.26 -59.80
CA GLU A 263 -29.71 -24.24 -60.75
C GLU A 263 -29.38 -25.66 -60.28
N GLY A 264 -30.39 -26.53 -60.30
CA GLY A 264 -30.19 -27.95 -60.04
C GLY A 264 -29.50 -28.63 -61.22
N PRO A 265 -29.01 -29.88 -61.04
CA PRO A 265 -28.52 -30.68 -62.15
C PRO A 265 -29.59 -30.77 -63.24
N GLY A 266 -29.23 -30.43 -64.48
CA GLY A 266 -30.15 -30.49 -65.61
C GLY A 266 -30.61 -31.92 -65.90
N PRO A 267 -31.77 -32.11 -66.55
CA PRO A 267 -32.17 -33.42 -67.04
C PRO A 267 -31.10 -33.97 -67.99
N ILE A 268 -30.72 -35.24 -67.78
CA ILE A 268 -29.77 -35.94 -68.64
C ILE A 268 -30.57 -36.67 -69.70
N ASP A 269 -30.50 -36.19 -70.93
CA ASP A 269 -31.07 -36.86 -72.09
C ASP A 269 -30.11 -37.95 -72.61
N PHE A 270 -30.66 -39.00 -73.20
CA PHE A 270 -29.89 -40.05 -73.85
C PHE A 270 -29.23 -39.50 -75.12
N GLU A 271 -27.90 -39.41 -75.13
CA GLU A 271 -27.14 -39.10 -76.35
C GLU A 271 -27.00 -40.37 -77.21
N GLU A 272 -27.65 -40.38 -78.38
CA GLU A 272 -27.41 -41.41 -79.38
C GLU A 272 -25.98 -41.29 -79.94
N CYS A 273 -25.23 -42.39 -79.89
CA CYS A 273 -23.88 -42.47 -80.44
C CYS A 273 -23.93 -42.21 -81.95
N ASN A 274 -23.31 -41.10 -82.38
CA ASN A 274 -23.30 -40.73 -83.79
C ASN A 274 -22.45 -41.73 -84.60
N THR A 275 -23.09 -42.73 -85.20
CA THR A 275 -22.41 -43.76 -86.01
C THR A 275 -21.73 -43.20 -87.26
N ALA A 276 -21.94 -41.92 -87.58
CA ALA A 276 -21.25 -41.22 -88.67
C ALA A 276 -19.73 -41.01 -88.41
N ILE A 277 -19.25 -41.12 -87.17
CA ILE A 277 -17.81 -41.00 -86.83
C ILE A 277 -17.08 -42.35 -87.03
N ALA A 278 -17.79 -43.45 -87.27
CA ALA A 278 -17.19 -44.78 -87.46
C ALA A 278 -16.72 -45.09 -88.90
N THR A 279 -16.89 -44.19 -89.87
CA THR A 279 -16.57 -44.44 -91.30
C THR A 279 -15.79 -43.35 -92.04
N GLU A 280 -15.04 -42.48 -91.35
CA GLU A 280 -13.92 -41.76 -91.97
C GLU A 280 -12.63 -42.08 -91.22
N GLY A 281 -11.81 -42.92 -91.84
CA GLY A 281 -10.56 -43.40 -91.28
C GLY A 281 -9.48 -42.33 -91.23
N ALA A 282 -8.69 -42.41 -90.16
CA ALA A 282 -7.23 -42.31 -90.19
C ALA A 282 -6.60 -41.13 -90.97
N SER A 283 -6.66 -39.92 -90.42
CA SER A 283 -5.50 -39.02 -90.37
C SER A 283 -5.80 -37.78 -89.53
N LEU A 284 -5.40 -37.78 -88.25
CA LEU A 284 -4.93 -36.62 -87.47
C LEU A 284 -4.59 -37.07 -86.04
N TYR A 285 -3.76 -38.11 -85.92
CA TYR A 285 -3.06 -38.45 -84.68
C TYR A 285 -1.75 -37.65 -84.67
N ASN A 286 -1.84 -36.34 -84.44
CA ASN A 286 -0.75 -35.42 -84.08
C ASN A 286 -1.26 -33.98 -84.27
N SER A 287 -1.72 -33.31 -83.20
CA SER A 287 -1.61 -31.86 -82.99
C SER A 287 -2.58 -31.32 -81.92
N PHE A 288 -2.74 -31.99 -80.77
CA PHE A 288 -3.25 -31.31 -79.57
C PHE A 288 -2.53 -31.85 -78.33
N TYR A 289 -1.20 -31.75 -78.38
CA TYR A 289 -0.37 -31.59 -77.18
C TYR A 289 0.03 -30.11 -77.18
N SER A 290 -0.61 -29.30 -76.35
CA SER A 290 -0.06 -27.99 -75.98
C SER A 290 -0.23 -27.84 -74.48
N SER A 291 0.93 -27.92 -73.83
CA SER A 291 1.14 -27.86 -72.39
C SER A 291 0.70 -26.52 -71.81
N SER A 292 0.14 -26.56 -70.61
CA SER A 292 0.38 -25.52 -69.61
C SER A 292 0.61 -26.22 -68.28
N GLU A 293 1.89 -26.36 -67.97
CA GLU A 293 2.38 -26.62 -66.63
C GLU A 293 2.04 -25.40 -65.76
N SER A 294 1.36 -25.65 -64.64
CA SER A 294 1.52 -24.86 -63.43
C SER A 294 1.73 -25.85 -62.29
N GLU A 295 2.95 -25.86 -61.78
CA GLU A 295 3.39 -26.59 -60.60
C GLU A 295 2.49 -26.23 -59.40
N ASP A 296 1.98 -27.26 -58.73
CA ASP A 296 1.96 -27.37 -57.27
C ASP A 296 1.38 -28.76 -56.94
N GLU A 297 2.28 -29.73 -56.77
CA GLU A 297 1.95 -31.00 -56.13
C GLU A 297 1.83 -30.79 -54.61
N GLU A 298 0.64 -30.98 -54.05
CA GLU A 298 0.55 -31.55 -52.70
C GLU A 298 -0.58 -32.59 -52.66
N GLU A 299 -0.16 -33.86 -52.64
CA GLU A 299 -0.99 -35.03 -52.36
C GLU A 299 -1.99 -34.79 -51.21
N PRO A 300 -3.24 -35.28 -51.29
CA PRO A 300 -4.10 -35.32 -50.12
C PRO A 300 -3.53 -36.35 -49.13
N LYS A 301 -2.87 -35.89 -48.07
CA LYS A 301 -2.41 -36.72 -46.94
C LYS A 301 -3.60 -37.49 -46.36
N LYS A 302 -3.61 -38.80 -46.63
CA LYS A 302 -4.51 -39.78 -46.05
C LYS A 302 -4.23 -39.87 -44.54
N PHE A 303 -5.16 -39.40 -43.71
CA PHE A 303 -5.04 -39.51 -42.26
C PHE A 303 -5.10 -40.99 -41.83
N HIS A 304 -3.96 -41.53 -41.38
CA HIS A 304 -3.90 -42.82 -40.69
C HIS A 304 -4.07 -42.58 -39.18
N VAL A 305 -5.24 -42.91 -38.64
CA VAL A 305 -5.48 -42.90 -37.19
C VAL A 305 -5.03 -44.23 -36.62
N GLN A 306 -3.89 -44.22 -35.91
CA GLN A 306 -3.39 -45.37 -35.16
C GLN A 306 -3.57 -45.09 -33.65
N ILE A 307 -4.56 -45.73 -33.02
CA ILE A 307 -4.73 -45.68 -31.57
C ILE A 307 -3.72 -46.66 -30.95
N LYS A 308 -2.67 -46.12 -30.33
CA LYS A 308 -1.78 -46.92 -29.46
C LYS A 308 -2.44 -47.08 -28.08
N PRO A 309 -2.48 -48.29 -27.51
CA PRO A 309 -2.91 -48.47 -26.12
C PRO A 309 -1.93 -47.75 -25.18
N VAL A 310 -2.46 -46.97 -24.25
CA VAL A 310 -1.68 -46.34 -23.18
C VAL A 310 -1.19 -47.44 -22.24
N GLN A 311 0.13 -47.58 -22.08
CA GLN A 311 0.70 -48.43 -21.04
C GLN A 311 0.54 -47.77 -19.65
N PRO A 312 0.30 -48.56 -18.59
CA PRO A 312 0.15 -48.04 -17.24
C PRO A 312 1.50 -47.60 -16.70
N ASN A 313 1.68 -46.30 -16.48
CA ASN A 313 2.88 -45.77 -15.84
C ASN A 313 2.77 -45.96 -14.32
N ASN A 314 3.43 -47.01 -13.80
CA ASN A 314 3.80 -47.10 -12.40
C ASN A 314 4.99 -46.15 -12.16
N GLY A 315 4.70 -44.97 -11.61
CA GLY A 315 5.69 -44.01 -11.15
C GLY A 315 5.20 -43.28 -9.91
N ILE A 316 5.71 -43.68 -8.74
CA ILE A 316 5.65 -42.92 -7.49
C ILE A 316 6.43 -41.62 -7.73
N HIS A 317 5.83 -40.42 -7.59
CA HIS A 317 6.48 -39.20 -7.05
C HIS A 317 5.54 -37.97 -7.01
N GLN A 318 5.42 -37.43 -5.79
CA GLN A 318 5.29 -36.02 -5.41
C GLN A 318 4.00 -35.23 -5.74
N ASN A 319 3.18 -35.05 -4.69
CA ASN A 319 2.12 -34.04 -4.58
C ASN A 319 2.67 -32.63 -4.87
N ARG A 320 2.33 -32.07 -6.03
CA ARG A 320 2.52 -30.66 -6.37
C ARG A 320 1.17 -30.13 -6.89
N ALA A 321 0.38 -29.53 -6.01
CA ALA A 321 -0.84 -28.84 -6.40
C ALA A 321 -0.47 -27.54 -7.14
N ASN A 322 -1.06 -27.33 -8.33
CA ASN A 322 -0.75 -26.21 -9.21
C ASN A 322 -1.72 -25.03 -8.98
N ILE A 323 -1.26 -23.80 -9.27
CA ILE A 323 -1.94 -22.50 -9.03
C ILE A 323 -3.37 -22.41 -9.56
N ASP A 324 -3.75 -23.25 -10.51
CA ASP A 324 -5.05 -23.20 -11.17
C ASP A 324 -6.19 -23.78 -10.32
N GLU A 325 -5.90 -24.72 -9.41
CA GLU A 325 -6.88 -25.22 -8.44
C GLU A 325 -7.26 -24.14 -7.39
N LEU A 326 -6.28 -23.29 -7.04
CA LEU A 326 -6.47 -22.17 -6.12
C LEU A 326 -7.22 -21.00 -6.77
N LYS A 327 -7.17 -20.87 -8.10
CA LYS A 327 -7.95 -19.88 -8.85
C LYS A 327 -9.38 -20.36 -9.14
N ALA A 328 -9.57 -21.66 -9.38
CA ALA A 328 -10.86 -22.24 -9.73
C ALA A 328 -11.88 -22.25 -8.57
N SER A 329 -11.43 -22.15 -7.32
CA SER A 329 -12.27 -22.31 -6.13
C SER A 329 -12.80 -21.01 -5.51
N ILE A 330 -12.55 -19.83 -6.11
CA ILE A 330 -12.78 -18.52 -5.44
C ILE A 330 -14.00 -17.79 -6.03
N GLY A 331 -15.04 -17.63 -5.21
CA GLY A 331 -16.01 -16.52 -5.30
C GLY A 331 -15.45 -15.24 -4.67
N ASN A 332 -15.96 -14.07 -5.08
CA ASN A 332 -15.46 -12.72 -4.73
C ASN A 332 -15.53 -12.37 -3.22
N ILE A 333 -14.65 -12.93 -2.39
CA ILE A 333 -14.37 -12.44 -1.03
C ILE A 333 -13.03 -11.69 -1.06
N ILE A 334 -13.09 -10.41 -1.42
CA ILE A 334 -11.95 -9.50 -1.29
C ILE A 334 -12.13 -8.73 0.02
N LEU A 335 -11.30 -9.03 1.02
CA LEU A 335 -10.96 -8.04 2.04
C LEU A 335 -10.12 -6.99 1.36
N SER A 336 -10.50 -5.71 1.44
CA SER A 336 -9.70 -4.61 0.92
C SER A 336 -8.26 -4.79 1.39
N PRO A 337 -7.25 -4.83 0.50
CA PRO A 337 -5.86 -4.92 0.94
C PRO A 337 -5.61 -3.75 1.88
N SER A 338 -5.06 -4.03 3.06
CA SER A 338 -4.63 -2.98 3.98
C SER A 338 -3.70 -2.04 3.22
N THR A 339 -4.08 -0.77 3.12
CA THR A 339 -3.30 0.32 2.51
C THR A 339 -2.02 0.65 3.28
N SER A 340 -1.55 -0.27 4.12
CA SER A 340 -0.35 -0.16 4.96
C SER A 340 0.94 -0.62 4.26
N VAL A 341 0.88 -1.04 2.98
CA VAL A 341 2.06 -1.26 2.14
C VAL A 341 2.45 0.07 1.45
N ARG A 342 2.81 1.08 2.23
CA ARG A 342 3.51 2.28 1.71
C ARG A 342 5.02 2.01 1.66
N PRO A 343 5.73 2.35 0.57
CA PRO A 343 7.16 2.61 0.62
C PRO A 343 7.44 3.73 1.64
N PHE A 344 8.53 3.60 2.38
CA PHE A 344 8.88 4.41 3.56
C PHE A 344 8.57 5.92 3.42
N SER A 345 7.74 6.44 4.32
CA SER A 345 7.75 7.82 4.82
C SER A 345 7.52 7.74 6.33
N PRO A 346 8.38 8.33 7.19
CA PRO A 346 8.19 8.23 8.63
C PRO A 346 6.93 9.00 9.06
N GLN A 347 5.98 8.32 9.72
CA GLN A 347 4.94 9.00 10.48
C GLN A 347 5.52 9.48 11.82
N LYS A 348 5.29 10.76 12.15
CA LYS A 348 5.65 11.35 13.44
C LYS A 348 4.76 10.74 14.54
N ALA A 349 5.35 10.01 15.47
CA ALA A 349 4.71 9.75 16.75
C ALA A 349 4.65 11.06 17.54
N THR A 350 3.44 11.43 17.96
CA THR A 350 3.15 12.45 18.95
C THR A 350 3.74 12.02 20.29
N ASN A 351 4.62 12.82 20.87
CA ASN A 351 4.98 12.69 22.28
C ASN A 351 4.98 14.06 22.95
N ALA A 352 4.29 14.09 24.08
CA ALA A 352 4.17 15.19 25.01
C ALA A 352 5.53 15.72 25.47
N SER A 353 5.63 17.05 25.61
CA SER A 353 6.82 17.77 26.06
C SER A 353 7.09 17.58 27.56
N PRO A 354 8.34 17.39 28.00
CA PRO A 354 8.82 17.88 29.30
C PRO A 354 9.31 19.35 29.19
N PRO A 355 9.45 20.10 30.30
CA PRO A 355 9.54 21.55 30.30
C PRO A 355 10.97 22.09 30.07
N PRO A 356 11.15 23.39 29.75
CA PRO A 356 12.46 23.97 29.47
C PRO A 356 13.13 24.57 30.71
N THR A 357 14.44 24.32 30.86
CA THR A 357 15.34 25.11 31.70
C THR A 357 16.23 25.99 30.82
N ALA A 358 16.30 27.27 31.19
CA ALA A 358 16.90 28.39 30.46
C ALA A 358 18.46 28.42 30.48
N PRO A 359 19.10 29.20 29.58
CA PRO A 359 20.56 29.28 29.45
C PRO A 359 21.17 30.38 30.33
N LEU A 360 22.42 30.18 30.77
CA LEU A 360 23.27 31.21 31.36
C LEU A 360 24.70 31.12 30.78
N ALA A 361 25.32 32.28 30.68
CA ALA A 361 26.45 32.61 29.82
C ALA A 361 27.85 32.27 30.37
N ARG A 362 28.74 31.95 29.43
CA ARG A 362 30.16 32.35 29.25
C ARG A 362 31.01 32.77 30.46
N ALA A 363 32.15 32.09 30.66
CA ALA A 363 33.43 32.69 31.06
C ALA A 363 34.62 31.73 30.75
N GLU A 364 35.76 32.33 30.45
CA GLU A 364 37.03 31.73 29.99
C GLU A 364 37.89 31.17 31.14
N SER A 365 38.72 30.15 30.87
CA SER A 365 40.20 30.14 31.09
C SER A 365 40.81 28.72 31.19
N SER A 366 41.75 28.46 30.27
CA SER A 366 43.05 27.77 30.34
C SER A 366 43.39 26.63 31.33
N SER A 367 43.87 25.52 30.74
CA SER A 367 45.04 24.67 31.14
C SER A 367 44.87 23.80 32.42
N SER A 368 45.37 22.58 32.62
CA SER A 368 46.41 21.71 32.02
C SER A 368 46.17 20.24 32.46
N LEU A 369 46.73 19.26 31.72
CA LEU A 369 47.45 18.02 32.13
C LEU A 369 46.97 17.27 33.43
N SER A 370 46.82 15.95 33.55
CA SER A 370 47.51 14.79 32.98
C SER A 370 46.91 13.49 33.56
N SER A 371 46.90 12.43 32.75
CA SER A 371 47.24 11.01 33.05
C SER A 371 46.75 10.32 34.34
N ASN A 372 45.96 9.23 34.23
CA ASN A 372 46.44 7.83 34.16
C ASN A 372 45.32 6.79 34.38
N ALA A 373 45.55 5.62 33.79
CA ALA A 373 44.68 4.46 33.64
C ALA A 373 44.27 3.75 34.94
N SER A 374 43.14 3.03 34.90
CA SER A 374 43.08 1.61 35.31
C SER A 374 41.72 0.95 34.95
N LEU A 375 41.83 -0.32 34.57
CA LEU A 375 40.80 -1.24 34.10
C LEU A 375 39.94 -1.80 35.24
N SER A 376 38.66 -2.10 34.97
CA SER A 376 38.05 -3.41 35.26
C SER A 376 36.56 -3.47 34.85
N ALA A 377 36.13 -4.69 34.55
CA ALA A 377 34.94 -5.08 33.81
C ALA A 377 33.62 -5.01 34.59
N GLY A 378 32.51 -4.96 33.85
CA GLY A 378 31.15 -5.17 34.36
C GLY A 378 30.11 -5.13 33.24
N ASN A 379 29.73 -6.31 32.74
CA ASN A 379 28.73 -6.51 31.69
C ASN A 379 27.31 -6.22 32.20
N THR A 380 26.58 -5.33 31.53
CA THR A 380 25.10 -5.31 31.44
C THR A 380 24.69 -4.60 30.14
N PRO A 381 23.94 -5.22 29.21
CA PRO A 381 23.43 -4.50 28.05
C PRO A 381 22.14 -3.75 28.44
N THR A 382 22.26 -2.44 28.65
CA THR A 382 21.12 -1.52 28.73
C THR A 382 20.48 -1.35 27.35
N VAL A 383 19.17 -1.58 27.31
CA VAL A 383 18.25 -1.36 26.18
C VAL A 383 18.40 0.06 25.63
N GLY A 384 18.95 0.18 24.42
CA GLY A 384 19.19 1.45 23.74
C GLY A 384 17.93 1.99 23.06
N THR A 385 17.42 3.10 23.57
CA THR A 385 16.41 3.94 22.94
C THR A 385 16.93 4.57 21.65
N SER A 386 16.21 4.32 20.56
CA SER A 386 16.41 4.86 19.20
C SER A 386 16.48 6.40 19.19
N ARG A 387 17.60 6.94 18.68
CA ARG A 387 17.76 8.37 18.38
C ARG A 387 17.06 8.69 17.06
N GLY A 388 16.17 9.68 17.07
CA GLY A 388 15.47 10.20 15.89
C GLY A 388 16.39 10.83 14.83
N PRO A 389 15.85 11.24 13.66
CA PRO A 389 16.65 11.64 12.52
C PRO A 389 17.20 13.06 12.70
N SER A 390 18.51 13.19 12.85
CA SER A 390 19.21 14.46 12.68
C SER A 390 19.55 14.69 11.21
N PRO A 391 19.55 15.94 10.71
CA PRO A 391 20.10 16.26 9.40
C PRO A 391 21.60 15.95 9.44
N VAL A 392 22.08 15.13 8.52
CA VAL A 392 23.50 14.73 8.49
C VAL A 392 24.34 15.93 8.04
N THR A 393 25.05 16.56 8.98
CA THR A 393 26.22 17.38 8.67
C THR A 393 27.32 16.43 8.20
N LEU A 394 27.53 16.34 6.88
CA LEU A 394 28.45 15.39 6.25
C LEU A 394 29.92 15.84 6.40
N ALA A 395 30.38 15.92 7.64
CA ALA A 395 31.79 16.08 7.99
C ALA A 395 32.06 15.16 9.18
N SER A 396 32.83 14.08 8.98
CA SER A 396 33.35 13.14 9.99
C SER A 396 32.64 11.80 10.29
N GLN A 397 32.05 11.10 9.31
CA GLN A 397 31.83 9.63 9.44
C GLN A 397 32.30 8.87 8.19
N ASP A 398 33.20 7.91 8.36
CA ASP A 398 33.89 7.17 7.27
C ASP A 398 32.98 6.21 6.47
N ALA A 399 31.76 5.90 6.94
CA ALA A 399 30.85 4.95 6.30
C ALA A 399 29.45 5.55 6.01
N LEU A 400 28.97 5.35 4.77
CA LEU A 400 27.68 5.87 4.30
C LEU A 400 26.50 5.08 4.90
N PRO A 401 25.50 5.74 5.52
CA PRO A 401 24.37 5.04 6.11
C PRO A 401 23.36 4.58 5.06
N ILE A 402 22.93 3.32 5.13
CA ILE A 402 21.82 2.77 4.35
C ILE A 402 20.91 1.95 5.27
N ALA A 403 19.63 1.84 4.93
CA ALA A 403 18.70 0.98 5.66
C ALA A 403 18.25 -0.19 4.80
N VAL A 404 17.95 -1.33 5.44
CA VAL A 404 17.39 -2.51 4.80
C VAL A 404 16.02 -2.83 5.38
N ALA A 405 15.11 -3.27 4.52
CA ALA A 405 13.81 -3.79 4.90
C ALA A 405 13.55 -5.14 4.22
N PHE A 406 13.13 -6.11 5.02
CA PHE A 406 12.57 -7.38 4.56
C PHE A 406 11.06 -7.37 4.83
N THR A 407 10.26 -7.51 3.78
CA THR A 407 8.80 -7.62 3.89
C THR A 407 8.38 -8.98 3.34
N GLU A 408 7.69 -9.77 4.15
CA GLU A 408 7.16 -11.08 3.72
C GLU A 408 5.64 -11.10 3.71
N SER A 409 5.09 -11.90 2.81
CA SER A 409 3.67 -12.19 2.71
C SER A 409 3.45 -13.69 2.85
N VAL A 410 2.62 -14.08 3.81
CA VAL A 410 2.18 -15.46 4.00
C VAL A 410 0.78 -15.66 3.42
N ASN A 411 0.68 -16.57 2.46
CA ASN A 411 -0.58 -17.07 1.95
C ASN A 411 -0.78 -18.48 2.50
N ALA A 412 -1.95 -18.75 3.05
CA ALA A 412 -2.31 -20.05 3.58
C ALA A 412 -3.75 -20.38 3.26
N TYR A 413 -4.02 -21.63 2.93
CA TYR A 413 -5.36 -22.16 2.73
C TYR A 413 -5.52 -23.42 3.58
N PHE A 414 -6.47 -23.40 4.50
CA PHE A 414 -6.80 -24.52 5.38
C PHE A 414 -8.10 -25.17 4.90
N LYS A 415 -8.16 -26.51 4.93
CA LYS A 415 -9.36 -27.25 4.55
C LYS A 415 -9.89 -28.05 5.74
N GLY A 416 -10.91 -27.50 6.39
CA GLY A 416 -11.52 -28.05 7.60
C GLY A 416 -10.52 -28.13 8.75
N ALA A 417 -10.53 -29.27 9.44
CA ALA A 417 -9.61 -29.58 10.53
C ALA A 417 -8.43 -30.48 10.11
N ASP A 418 -8.22 -30.70 8.80
CA ASP A 418 -7.20 -31.61 8.30
C ASP A 418 -5.86 -30.87 8.07
N PRO A 419 -4.84 -31.06 8.94
CA PRO A 419 -3.57 -30.35 8.81
C PRO A 419 -2.81 -30.72 7.53
N THR A 420 -3.07 -31.91 6.96
CA THR A 420 -2.36 -32.40 5.76
C THR A 420 -2.80 -31.71 4.47
N LYS A 421 -3.96 -31.05 4.51
CA LYS A 421 -4.53 -30.29 3.37
C LYS A 421 -4.22 -28.80 3.44
N CYS A 422 -3.39 -28.37 4.38
CA CYS A 422 -2.95 -26.99 4.47
C CYS A 422 -1.95 -26.69 3.35
N ILE A 423 -2.28 -25.70 2.51
CA ILE A 423 -1.40 -25.23 1.44
C ILE A 423 -0.86 -23.87 1.85
N VAL A 424 0.46 -23.72 1.80
CA VAL A 424 1.15 -22.49 2.20
C VAL A 424 2.05 -22.01 1.08
N LYS A 425 2.12 -20.68 0.93
CA LYS A 425 3.09 -20.01 0.09
C LYS A 425 3.56 -18.73 0.75
N ILE A 426 4.86 -18.66 1.02
CA ILE A 426 5.50 -17.50 1.61
C ILE A 426 6.41 -16.86 0.57
N THR A 427 6.21 -15.56 0.35
CA THR A 427 7.03 -14.75 -0.57
C THR A 427 7.56 -13.54 0.16
N GLY A 428 8.77 -13.10 -0.15
CA GLY A 428 9.36 -11.90 0.43
C GLY A 428 10.05 -11.01 -0.59
N ASP A 429 10.22 -9.76 -0.20
CA ASP A 429 10.99 -8.75 -0.89
C ASP A 429 12.03 -8.12 0.05
N MET A 430 13.15 -7.74 -0.53
CA MET A 430 14.20 -6.99 0.13
C MET A 430 14.35 -5.63 -0.56
N THR A 431 14.25 -4.57 0.23
CA THR A 431 14.39 -3.19 -0.22
C THR A 431 15.53 -2.52 0.54
N LEU A 432 16.37 -1.76 -0.17
CA LEU A 432 17.36 -0.88 0.43
C LEU A 432 16.94 0.58 0.32
N SER A 433 17.07 1.32 1.41
CA SER A 433 16.77 2.75 1.48
C SER A 433 18.04 3.57 1.59
N PHE A 434 18.18 4.52 0.67
CA PHE A 434 19.34 5.38 0.52
C PHE A 434 19.00 6.82 0.93
N PRO A 435 19.71 7.44 1.89
CA PRO A 435 19.46 8.83 2.27
C PRO A 435 19.70 9.79 1.10
N MET A 436 18.96 10.89 1.04
CA MET A 436 19.02 11.80 -0.11
C MET A 436 20.44 12.30 -0.40
N GLY A 437 21.25 12.56 0.64
CA GLY A 437 22.60 13.09 0.53
C GLY A 437 23.59 12.14 -0.17
N ILE A 438 23.28 10.85 -0.29
CA ILE A 438 24.19 9.86 -0.89
C ILE A 438 24.42 10.11 -2.38
N ILE A 439 23.43 10.70 -3.07
CA ILE A 439 23.52 11.00 -4.51
C ILE A 439 24.66 11.99 -4.77
N LYS A 440 24.81 13.01 -3.93
CA LYS A 440 25.93 13.95 -4.04
C LYS A 440 27.27 13.24 -3.90
N VAL A 441 27.37 12.29 -2.97
CA VAL A 441 28.59 11.49 -2.77
C VAL A 441 28.92 10.65 -4.01
N PHE A 442 27.94 9.93 -4.56
CA PHE A 442 28.14 9.09 -5.76
C PHE A 442 28.42 9.88 -7.04
N THR A 443 27.94 11.12 -7.12
CA THR A 443 28.17 11.98 -8.29
C THR A 443 29.47 12.79 -8.21
N THR A 444 29.94 13.11 -7.00
CA THR A 444 31.17 13.89 -6.80
C THR A 444 32.42 12.99 -6.74
N ASN A 445 32.27 11.72 -6.35
CA ASN A 445 33.34 10.75 -6.36
C ASN A 445 33.24 9.85 -7.60
N PRO A 446 34.22 9.87 -8.53
CA PRO A 446 34.20 9.05 -9.74
C PRO A 446 34.35 7.54 -9.49
N SER A 447 34.80 7.14 -8.29
CA SER A 447 34.98 5.75 -7.89
C SER A 447 34.52 5.54 -6.44
N PRO A 448 33.19 5.58 -6.18
CA PRO A 448 32.67 5.31 -4.85
C PRO A 448 32.97 3.86 -4.45
N ALA A 449 33.10 3.60 -3.14
CA ALA A 449 33.23 2.24 -2.64
C ALA A 449 32.06 1.38 -3.13
N THR A 450 32.34 0.17 -3.64
CA THR A 450 31.30 -0.75 -4.09
C THR A 450 30.47 -1.23 -2.92
N LEU A 451 29.15 -1.11 -3.02
CA LEU A 451 28.25 -1.69 -2.04
C LEU A 451 28.18 -3.21 -2.26
N THR A 452 28.65 -3.96 -1.28
CA THR A 452 28.65 -5.43 -1.30
C THR A 452 27.95 -5.95 -0.05
N PHE A 453 27.17 -7.01 -0.19
CA PHE A 453 26.49 -7.64 0.93
C PHE A 453 26.35 -9.14 0.76
N LYS A 454 26.29 -9.82 1.89
CA LYS A 454 25.97 -11.24 2.02
C LYS A 454 24.55 -11.39 2.50
N LEU A 455 23.73 -12.09 1.72
CA LEU A 455 22.41 -12.55 2.14
C LEU A 455 22.61 -13.83 2.97
N LYS A 456 22.18 -13.83 4.23
CA LYS A 456 22.30 -14.95 5.17
C LYS A 456 20.97 -15.69 5.34
N ASN A 457 21.04 -16.92 5.84
CA ASN A 457 19.91 -17.81 6.10
C ASN A 457 19.11 -18.14 4.83
N THR A 458 19.81 -18.37 3.72
CA THR A 458 19.19 -18.65 2.42
C THR A 458 18.80 -20.12 2.24
N SER A 459 19.14 -21.00 3.18
CA SER A 459 18.87 -22.44 3.10
C SER A 459 17.37 -22.78 3.00
N ARG A 460 16.50 -21.93 3.56
CA ARG A 460 15.04 -22.06 3.48
C ARG A 460 14.43 -21.39 2.24
N LEU A 461 15.24 -20.83 1.34
CA LEU A 461 14.74 -20.15 0.15
C LEU A 461 14.71 -21.10 -1.04
N GLU A 462 13.51 -21.35 -1.56
CA GLU A 462 13.30 -22.15 -2.77
C GLU A 462 13.74 -21.38 -4.01
N GLN A 463 13.47 -20.07 -4.05
CA GLN A 463 13.80 -19.22 -5.19
C GLN A 463 14.26 -17.85 -4.72
N ILE A 464 15.28 -17.32 -5.39
CA ILE A 464 15.78 -15.95 -5.20
C ILE A 464 15.89 -15.28 -6.56
N LEU A 465 15.25 -14.13 -6.71
CA LEU A 465 15.18 -13.34 -7.94
C LEU A 465 15.82 -11.97 -7.69
N PRO A 466 17.13 -11.83 -7.88
CA PRO A 466 17.82 -10.55 -7.74
C PRO A 466 17.49 -9.60 -8.88
N ASN A 467 17.54 -8.30 -8.62
CA ASN A 467 17.46 -7.28 -9.64
C ASN A 467 18.76 -7.28 -10.48
N GLN A 468 18.74 -7.98 -11.61
CA GLN A 468 19.91 -8.21 -12.48
C GLN A 468 20.49 -6.93 -13.09
N GLN A 469 19.76 -5.81 -13.09
CA GLN A 469 20.30 -4.52 -13.54
C GLN A 469 21.17 -3.84 -12.48
N LEU A 470 20.86 -4.09 -11.20
CA LEU A 470 21.50 -3.44 -10.06
C LEU A 470 22.52 -4.34 -9.36
N LEU A 471 22.35 -5.66 -9.43
CA LEU A 471 23.15 -6.62 -8.71
C LEU A 471 23.91 -7.54 -9.65
N PHE A 472 25.13 -7.82 -9.24
CA PHE A 472 25.90 -8.97 -9.68
C PHE A 472 25.97 -10.00 -8.55
N SER A 473 26.12 -11.28 -8.91
CA SER A 473 26.26 -12.40 -7.97
C SER A 473 27.21 -13.43 -8.52
N ASP A 474 28.04 -14.03 -7.66
CA ASP A 474 28.96 -15.12 -8.03
C ASP A 474 28.48 -16.41 -7.36
N SER A 475 28.13 -17.41 -8.17
CA SER A 475 27.71 -18.71 -7.63
C SER A 475 28.89 -19.47 -6.99
N SER A 476 30.13 -19.16 -7.35
CA SER A 476 31.33 -19.79 -6.79
C SER A 476 31.70 -19.28 -5.39
N GLN A 477 31.19 -18.11 -5.00
CA GLN A 477 31.38 -17.51 -3.68
C GLN A 477 30.18 -17.73 -2.74
N SER A 478 29.12 -18.37 -3.24
CA SER A 478 27.91 -18.69 -2.48
C SER A 478 28.04 -20.06 -1.82
N ASP A 479 27.55 -20.19 -0.58
CA ASP A 479 27.39 -21.49 0.09
C ASP A 479 25.90 -21.87 0.15
N SER A 480 25.57 -22.99 0.80
CA SER A 480 24.17 -23.47 0.89
C SER A 480 23.25 -22.58 1.74
N ASN A 481 23.81 -21.71 2.57
CA ASN A 481 23.09 -20.86 3.51
C ASN A 481 23.36 -19.36 3.35
N SER A 482 24.24 -18.98 2.43
CA SER A 482 24.55 -17.59 2.14
C SER A 482 24.85 -17.33 0.66
N LYS A 483 24.49 -16.13 0.20
CA LYS A 483 24.77 -15.66 -1.17
C LYS A 483 25.37 -14.26 -1.16
N ASP A 484 26.47 -14.09 -1.86
CA ASP A 484 27.16 -12.82 -1.98
C ASP A 484 26.69 -12.02 -3.20
N PHE A 485 26.44 -10.72 -2.99
CA PHE A 485 25.99 -9.77 -4.00
C PHE A 485 26.81 -8.49 -3.95
N TRP A 486 27.10 -7.91 -5.11
CA TRP A 486 27.69 -6.57 -5.20
C TRP A 486 26.95 -5.72 -6.22
N PHE A 487 26.87 -4.43 -5.94
CA PHE A 487 26.11 -3.50 -6.76
C PHE A 487 26.86 -3.06 -8.01
N ASN A 488 26.13 -2.96 -9.12
CA ASN A 488 26.51 -2.11 -10.23
C ASN A 488 26.33 -0.64 -9.81
N MET A 489 27.41 -0.02 -9.32
CA MET A 489 27.37 1.35 -8.80
C MET A 489 26.94 2.38 -9.84
N GLN A 490 27.20 2.14 -11.14
CA GLN A 490 26.76 3.04 -12.21
C GLN A 490 25.24 2.96 -12.42
N ALA A 491 24.68 1.76 -12.44
CA ALA A 491 23.23 1.55 -12.56
C ALA A 491 22.50 2.08 -11.32
N LEU A 492 23.03 1.82 -10.11
CA LEU A 492 22.49 2.33 -8.86
C LEU A 492 22.49 3.87 -8.83
N THR A 493 23.60 4.51 -9.21
CA THR A 493 23.70 5.98 -9.25
C THR A 493 22.69 6.58 -10.23
N SER A 494 22.52 5.96 -11.40
CA SER A 494 21.55 6.39 -12.40
C SER A 494 20.11 6.24 -11.90
N TYR A 495 19.81 5.13 -11.23
CA TYR A 495 18.50 4.88 -10.60
C TYR A 495 18.19 5.93 -9.53
N LEU A 496 19.11 6.16 -8.60
CA LEU A 496 18.92 7.12 -7.50
C LEU A 496 18.78 8.56 -8.02
N ARG A 497 19.54 8.93 -9.07
CA ARG A 497 19.38 10.23 -9.73
C ARG A 497 17.96 10.40 -10.28
N LYS A 498 17.47 9.42 -11.05
CA LYS A 498 16.12 9.45 -11.60
C LYS A 498 15.05 9.50 -10.51
N ALA A 499 15.22 8.73 -9.43
CA ALA A 499 14.33 8.77 -8.27
C ALA A 499 14.32 10.15 -7.59
N SER A 500 15.48 10.82 -7.53
CA SER A 500 15.60 12.17 -6.97
C SER A 500 14.98 13.25 -7.83
N GLU A 501 15.00 13.10 -9.16
CA GLU A 501 14.33 14.00 -10.09
C GLU A 501 12.81 13.86 -9.98
N GLN A 502 12.31 12.63 -9.79
CA GLN A 502 10.89 12.35 -9.61
C GLN A 502 10.35 12.82 -8.26
N ASN A 503 11.15 12.72 -7.19
CA ASN A 503 10.76 13.20 -5.87
C ASN A 503 11.93 13.84 -5.10
N PRO A 504 12.27 15.11 -5.40
CA PRO A 504 13.40 15.81 -4.76
C PRO A 504 13.23 16.04 -3.26
N SER A 505 11.99 15.97 -2.76
CA SER A 505 11.66 16.19 -1.35
C SER A 505 11.82 14.94 -0.48
N ALA A 506 12.08 13.78 -1.09
CA ALA A 506 12.23 12.52 -0.37
C ALA A 506 13.48 12.52 0.51
N SER A 507 13.32 12.15 1.78
CA SER A 507 14.47 11.98 2.69
C SER A 507 15.27 10.71 2.38
N TYR A 508 14.62 9.71 1.78
CA TYR A 508 15.20 8.44 1.39
C TYR A 508 14.64 7.98 0.04
N TYR A 509 15.46 7.27 -0.73
CA TYR A 509 15.07 6.59 -1.96
C TYR A 509 15.11 5.08 -1.72
N ASN A 510 13.97 4.43 -1.91
CA ASN A 510 13.81 2.98 -1.74
C ASN A 510 14.10 2.29 -3.08
N VAL A 511 14.89 1.22 -3.03
CA VAL A 511 15.32 0.46 -4.19
C VAL A 511 15.00 -1.01 -3.94
N ASP A 512 14.23 -1.62 -4.83
CA ASP A 512 13.90 -3.05 -4.76
C ASP A 512 15.09 -3.87 -5.25
N ILE A 513 15.59 -4.72 -4.35
CA ILE A 513 16.87 -5.41 -4.50
C ILE A 513 16.68 -6.84 -4.99
N LEU A 514 15.81 -7.59 -4.31
CA LEU A 514 15.50 -8.97 -4.67
C LEU A 514 14.10 -9.37 -4.20
N LYS A 515 13.54 -10.37 -4.86
CA LYS A 515 12.35 -11.09 -4.41
C LYS A 515 12.73 -12.54 -4.12
N TYR A 516 12.07 -13.18 -3.17
CA TYR A 516 12.34 -14.57 -2.83
C TYR A 516 11.08 -15.34 -2.46
N GLN A 517 11.13 -16.66 -2.63
CA GLN A 517 10.11 -17.60 -2.18
C GLN A 517 10.73 -18.50 -1.12
N VAL A 518 10.03 -18.64 0.01
CA VAL A 518 10.47 -19.47 1.13
C VAL A 518 9.86 -20.85 0.97
N GLN A 519 10.65 -21.89 1.24
CA GLN A 519 10.18 -23.25 1.35
C GLN A 519 9.19 -23.35 2.51
N SER A 520 8.03 -23.92 2.24
CA SER A 520 6.97 -24.13 3.23
C SER A 520 6.62 -25.60 3.36
N ASP A 521 6.33 -26.02 4.59
CA ASP A 521 5.92 -27.36 4.98
C ASP A 521 4.52 -27.31 5.59
N GLY A 522 3.52 -27.12 4.72
CA GLY A 522 2.10 -27.09 5.09
C GLY A 522 1.81 -26.26 6.35
N ILE A 523 1.01 -26.82 7.26
CA ILE A 523 0.56 -26.15 8.48
C ILE A 523 1.71 -25.76 9.44
N HIS A 524 2.88 -26.41 9.37
CA HIS A 524 4.00 -26.04 10.24
C HIS A 524 4.61 -24.68 9.85
N SER A 525 4.39 -24.23 8.62
CA SER A 525 4.86 -22.93 8.12
C SER A 525 3.87 -21.78 8.31
N THR A 526 2.71 -22.02 8.94
CA THR A 526 1.70 -20.98 9.16
C THR A 526 1.84 -20.33 10.54
N PRO A 527 1.86 -18.98 10.67
CA PRO A 527 1.94 -18.29 11.97
C PRO A 527 0.71 -18.44 12.85
N LEU A 528 -0.45 -18.70 12.24
CA LEU A 528 -1.73 -18.85 12.93
C LEU A 528 -2.49 -20.03 12.34
N ASN A 529 -2.46 -21.18 13.00
CA ASN A 529 -3.14 -22.38 12.52
C ASN A 529 -4.64 -22.23 12.69
N LEU A 530 -5.43 -22.70 11.73
CA LEU A 530 -6.89 -22.58 11.74
C LEU A 530 -7.54 -23.94 11.53
N ALA A 531 -8.65 -24.19 12.24
CA ALA A 531 -9.56 -25.29 11.99
C ALA A 531 -11.00 -24.77 12.03
N VAL A 532 -11.77 -25.05 10.97
CA VAL A 532 -13.10 -24.48 10.76
C VAL A 532 -14.15 -25.58 10.76
N TYR A 533 -15.25 -25.32 11.44
CA TYR A 533 -16.39 -26.24 11.53
C TYR A 533 -17.68 -25.49 11.24
N TRP A 534 -18.44 -26.01 10.29
CA TRP A 534 -19.75 -25.50 9.93
C TRP A 534 -20.84 -26.53 10.25
N LYS A 535 -21.98 -26.04 10.71
CA LYS A 535 -23.20 -26.82 10.85
C LYS A 535 -24.37 -25.99 10.36
N CYS A 536 -24.83 -26.30 9.15
CA CYS A 536 -25.91 -25.60 8.48
C CYS A 536 -27.21 -26.39 8.65
N LEU A 537 -28.18 -25.84 9.38
CA LEU A 537 -29.54 -26.36 9.52
C LEU A 537 -30.51 -25.44 8.78
N SER A 538 -31.75 -25.88 8.57
CA SER A 538 -32.77 -25.11 7.85
C SER A 538 -33.12 -23.76 8.48
N SER A 539 -32.97 -23.62 9.80
CA SER A 539 -33.29 -22.39 10.53
C SER A 539 -32.09 -21.73 11.19
N THR A 540 -30.95 -22.42 11.28
CA THR A 540 -29.78 -21.92 12.01
C THR A 540 -28.47 -22.39 11.39
N THR A 541 -27.48 -21.52 11.39
CA THR A 541 -26.11 -21.83 10.98
C THR A 541 -25.16 -21.62 12.15
N GLU A 542 -24.40 -22.65 12.52
CA GLU A 542 -23.39 -22.57 13.57
C GLU A 542 -22.00 -22.64 12.94
N LEU A 543 -21.14 -21.70 13.31
CA LEU A 543 -19.75 -21.59 12.89
C LEU A 543 -18.84 -21.66 14.12
N ARG A 544 -17.82 -22.50 14.05
CA ARG A 544 -16.71 -22.52 15.01
C ARG A 544 -15.38 -22.43 14.26
N VAL A 545 -14.53 -21.51 14.69
CA VAL A 545 -13.16 -21.33 14.17
C VAL A 545 -12.21 -21.47 15.34
N ASP A 546 -11.45 -22.55 15.37
CA ASP A 546 -10.38 -22.72 16.33
C ASP A 546 -9.07 -22.19 15.72
N TYR A 547 -8.31 -21.43 16.52
CA TYR A 547 -7.03 -20.88 16.10
C TYR A 547 -5.93 -21.20 17.11
N SER A 548 -4.70 -21.34 16.64
CA SER A 548 -3.51 -21.55 17.49
C SER A 548 -2.31 -20.79 16.95
N TYR A 549 -1.68 -19.98 17.79
CA TYR A 549 -0.40 -19.34 17.48
C TYR A 549 0.68 -20.39 17.25
N ASN A 550 1.53 -20.19 16.25
CA ASN A 550 2.62 -21.10 15.92
C ASN A 550 3.96 -20.34 15.90
N PRO A 551 4.72 -20.34 17.01
CA PRO A 551 6.01 -19.67 17.10
C PRO A 551 7.09 -20.29 16.20
N GLU A 552 7.03 -21.60 15.95
CA GLU A 552 8.07 -22.34 15.21
C GLU A 552 8.11 -21.92 13.72
N SER A 553 7.04 -21.35 13.21
CA SER A 553 6.97 -20.79 11.87
C SER A 553 7.83 -19.51 11.69
N MET A 554 8.26 -18.88 12.79
CA MET A 554 8.98 -17.61 12.81
C MET A 554 10.42 -17.78 13.28
N ALA A 555 11.36 -17.09 12.64
CA ALA A 555 12.77 -17.12 13.07
C ALA A 555 12.99 -16.40 14.42
N SER A 556 12.18 -15.37 14.68
CA SER A 556 12.12 -14.68 15.98
C SER A 556 10.64 -14.50 16.34
N PRO A 557 10.06 -15.36 17.18
CA PRO A 557 8.65 -15.28 17.53
C PRO A 557 8.26 -13.92 18.10
N GLY A 558 7.17 -13.35 17.60
CA GLY A 558 6.62 -12.07 18.04
C GLY A 558 5.11 -12.02 17.89
N PRO A 559 4.44 -11.04 18.53
CA PRO A 559 2.98 -10.96 18.51
C PRO A 559 2.45 -10.72 17.09
N LEU A 560 1.36 -11.41 16.75
CA LEU A 560 0.53 -11.09 15.59
C LEU A 560 -0.41 -9.96 15.99
N SER A 561 -0.29 -8.81 15.33
CA SER A 561 -1.14 -7.65 15.55
C SER A 561 -2.16 -7.49 14.42
N ASN A 562 -3.17 -6.66 14.66
CA ASN A 562 -4.27 -6.40 13.73
C ASN A 562 -4.97 -7.69 13.28
N VAL A 563 -5.19 -8.63 14.20
CA VAL A 563 -5.80 -9.92 13.88
C VAL A 563 -7.30 -9.73 13.61
N GLN A 564 -7.72 -10.05 12.39
CA GLN A 564 -9.11 -9.95 11.95
C GLN A 564 -9.55 -11.24 11.27
N VAL A 565 -10.77 -11.69 11.54
CA VAL A 565 -11.39 -12.87 10.91
C VAL A 565 -12.72 -12.44 10.31
N LEU A 566 -12.88 -12.62 9.01
CA LEU A 566 -14.08 -12.28 8.26
C LEU A 566 -14.68 -13.53 7.62
N VAL A 567 -15.99 -13.67 7.70
CA VAL A 567 -16.74 -14.75 7.05
C VAL A 567 -18.04 -14.22 6.44
N HIS A 568 -18.43 -14.76 5.29
CA HIS A 568 -19.74 -14.47 4.67
C HIS A 568 -20.75 -15.54 5.07
N VAL A 569 -22.00 -15.18 5.31
CA VAL A 569 -23.07 -16.15 5.63
C VAL A 569 -24.32 -15.81 4.81
N ASP A 570 -24.75 -16.75 3.98
CA ASP A 570 -25.97 -16.64 3.16
C ASP A 570 -27.23 -17.08 3.94
N GLY A 571 -28.36 -17.22 3.25
CA GLY A 571 -29.62 -17.71 3.86
C GLY A 571 -30.46 -16.66 4.60
N GLY A 572 -30.24 -15.37 4.32
CA GLY A 572 -31.04 -14.28 4.89
C GLY A 572 -30.97 -14.23 6.42
N VAL A 573 -29.77 -13.99 6.95
CA VAL A 573 -29.51 -13.90 8.40
C VAL A 573 -30.38 -12.80 9.02
N THR A 574 -31.23 -13.21 9.96
CA THR A 574 -32.15 -12.32 10.68
C THR A 574 -31.60 -11.90 12.04
N ASN A 575 -30.80 -12.78 12.67
CA ASN A 575 -30.20 -12.55 13.98
C ASN A 575 -28.86 -13.28 14.08
N MET A 576 -27.93 -12.75 14.89
CA MET A 576 -26.59 -13.31 15.08
C MET A 576 -26.17 -13.20 16.54
N HIS A 577 -25.64 -14.30 17.08
CA HIS A 577 -24.97 -14.35 18.37
C HIS A 577 -23.56 -14.89 18.20
N SER A 578 -22.57 -14.25 18.82
CA SER A 578 -21.16 -14.66 18.72
C SER A 578 -20.40 -14.54 20.03
N LEU A 579 -19.38 -15.38 20.18
CA LEU A 579 -18.44 -15.39 21.29
C LEU A 579 -17.03 -15.67 20.76
N PRO A 580 -16.05 -14.76 20.94
CA PRO A 580 -16.22 -13.38 21.42
C PRO A 580 -17.12 -12.56 20.49
N ASN A 581 -17.58 -11.40 20.97
CA ASN A 581 -18.47 -10.52 20.20
C ASN A 581 -17.86 -10.17 18.83
N SER A 582 -18.67 -10.27 17.79
CA SER A 582 -18.34 -9.89 16.42
C SER A 582 -19.21 -8.74 15.92
N ILE A 583 -18.82 -8.17 14.79
CA ILE A 583 -19.55 -7.14 14.07
C ILE A 583 -20.25 -7.80 12.89
N TRP A 584 -21.58 -7.72 12.85
CA TRP A 584 -22.39 -8.14 11.70
C TRP A 584 -22.61 -6.96 10.75
N ASN A 585 -22.36 -7.17 9.45
CA ASN A 585 -22.70 -6.24 8.39
C ASN A 585 -23.82 -6.85 7.53
N LEU A 586 -25.01 -6.25 7.62
CA LEU A 586 -26.21 -6.70 6.92
C LEU A 586 -26.13 -6.47 5.41
N GLU A 587 -25.53 -5.36 4.96
CA GLU A 587 -25.43 -5.02 3.53
C GLU A 587 -24.54 -6.02 2.76
N GLN A 588 -23.52 -6.55 3.43
CA GLN A 588 -22.56 -7.47 2.82
C GLN A 588 -22.73 -8.92 3.26
N ASN A 589 -23.67 -9.20 4.17
CA ASN A 589 -23.86 -10.51 4.80
C ASN A 589 -22.55 -11.08 5.37
N LYS A 590 -21.84 -10.26 6.16
CA LYS A 590 -20.50 -10.58 6.68
C LYS A 590 -20.42 -10.45 8.19
N CYS A 591 -19.76 -11.41 8.82
CA CYS A 591 -19.39 -11.39 10.23
C CYS A 591 -17.88 -11.12 10.36
N LEU A 592 -17.50 -10.14 11.19
CA LEU A 592 -16.12 -9.73 11.43
C LEU A 592 -15.77 -9.82 12.92
N TRP A 593 -14.74 -10.60 13.24
CA TRP A 593 -14.04 -10.54 14.53
C TRP A 593 -12.79 -9.69 14.42
N LYS A 594 -12.56 -8.85 15.43
CA LYS A 594 -11.28 -8.14 15.65
C LYS A 594 -10.71 -8.62 16.98
N LEU A 595 -9.59 -9.32 16.93
CA LEU A 595 -8.95 -9.90 18.09
C LEU A 595 -7.81 -9.01 18.56
N SER A 596 -7.50 -9.08 19.86
CA SER A 596 -6.27 -8.50 20.41
C SER A 596 -5.05 -9.23 19.87
N ASP A 597 -3.86 -8.67 20.11
CA ASP A 597 -2.61 -9.26 19.66
C ASP A 597 -2.44 -10.70 20.18
N ILE A 598 -2.07 -11.62 19.28
CA ILE A 598 -1.91 -13.04 19.57
C ILE A 598 -0.42 -13.38 19.66
N SER A 599 -0.01 -14.00 20.77
CA SER A 599 1.36 -14.44 21.01
C SER A 599 1.40 -15.60 22.01
N GLU A 600 2.57 -16.20 22.22
CA GLU A 600 2.82 -17.15 23.33
C GLU A 600 2.43 -16.60 24.71
N LYS A 601 2.48 -15.27 24.88
CA LYS A 601 2.16 -14.60 26.15
C LYS A 601 0.66 -14.31 26.31
N SER A 602 -0.12 -14.53 25.27
CA SER A 602 -1.57 -14.38 25.32
C SER A 602 -2.20 -15.53 26.11
N GLU A 603 -3.45 -15.37 26.54
CA GLU A 603 -4.19 -16.44 27.22
C GLU A 603 -4.18 -17.74 26.38
N ASN A 604 -4.07 -18.89 27.06
CA ASN A 604 -3.93 -20.21 26.43
C ASN A 604 -2.82 -20.28 25.36
N GLU A 605 -1.70 -19.60 25.58
CA GLU A 605 -0.53 -19.61 24.68
C GLU A 605 -0.87 -19.14 23.25
N GLY A 606 -1.88 -18.28 23.11
CA GLY A 606 -2.33 -17.77 21.82
C GLY A 606 -3.29 -18.71 21.08
N ALA A 607 -3.83 -19.74 21.75
CA ALA A 607 -4.89 -20.59 21.23
C ALA A 607 -6.29 -20.12 21.68
N GLY A 608 -7.28 -20.27 20.82
CA GLY A 608 -8.65 -19.86 21.13
C GLY A 608 -9.70 -20.37 20.14
N SER A 609 -10.95 -19.98 20.37
CA SER A 609 -12.11 -20.42 19.58
C SER A 609 -13.07 -19.25 19.36
N LEU A 610 -13.43 -19.01 18.11
CA LEU A 610 -14.50 -18.08 17.71
C LEU A 610 -15.75 -18.89 17.41
N ARG A 611 -16.89 -18.51 17.98
CA ARG A 611 -18.15 -19.20 17.77
C ARG A 611 -19.21 -18.18 17.36
N ALA A 612 -20.00 -18.53 16.35
CA ALA A 612 -21.19 -17.76 15.99
C ALA A 612 -22.35 -18.70 15.68
N LYS A 613 -23.55 -18.23 16.02
CA LYS A 613 -24.83 -18.80 15.62
C LYS A 613 -25.62 -17.74 14.88
N PHE A 614 -26.09 -18.07 13.69
CA PHE A 614 -26.88 -17.22 12.82
C PHE A 614 -28.28 -17.84 12.67
N ASP A 615 -29.32 -17.05 12.92
CA ASP A 615 -30.69 -17.46 12.64
C ASP A 615 -31.01 -17.07 11.18
N VAL A 616 -31.29 -18.07 10.33
CA VAL A 616 -31.46 -17.90 8.88
C VAL A 616 -32.93 -18.04 8.49
N SER A 617 -33.39 -17.20 7.57
CA SER A 617 -34.77 -17.22 7.08
C SER A 617 -34.97 -18.11 5.86
N ASP A 618 -33.91 -18.34 5.09
CA ASP A 618 -33.89 -19.15 3.86
C ASP A 618 -32.74 -20.17 3.92
N GLY A 619 -32.82 -21.09 4.87
CA GLY A 619 -31.79 -22.12 5.09
C GLY A 619 -32.07 -23.45 4.39
N PRO A 620 -31.08 -24.36 4.33
CA PRO A 620 -29.76 -24.27 4.97
C PRO A 620 -28.79 -23.37 4.20
N SER A 621 -27.97 -22.62 4.95
CA SER A 621 -26.86 -21.83 4.39
C SER A 621 -25.77 -22.73 3.79
N SER A 622 -24.95 -22.17 2.90
CA SER A 622 -23.76 -22.84 2.37
C SER A 622 -22.51 -22.48 3.20
N PRO A 623 -21.67 -23.44 3.61
CA PRO A 623 -20.36 -23.13 4.18
C PRO A 623 -19.57 -22.24 3.23
N SER A 624 -18.98 -21.17 3.75
CA SER A 624 -18.19 -20.22 2.97
C SER A 624 -16.75 -20.16 3.46
N THR A 625 -15.87 -19.69 2.58
CA THR A 625 -14.48 -19.42 2.90
C THR A 625 -14.36 -18.26 3.87
N LEU A 626 -13.73 -18.50 5.02
CA LEU A 626 -13.32 -17.41 5.91
C LEU A 626 -11.98 -16.83 5.45
N ALA A 627 -11.78 -15.55 5.72
CA ALA A 627 -10.53 -14.84 5.46
C ALA A 627 -9.96 -14.27 6.76
N VAL A 628 -8.66 -14.38 6.94
CA VAL A 628 -7.93 -13.89 8.12
C VAL A 628 -6.89 -12.87 7.70
N GLN A 629 -6.71 -11.85 8.52
CA GLN A 629 -5.68 -10.84 8.36
C GLN A 629 -4.91 -10.64 9.66
N PHE A 630 -3.59 -10.53 9.56
CA PHE A 630 -2.70 -10.14 10.65
C PHE A 630 -1.36 -9.65 10.10
N MET A 631 -0.57 -9.04 10.98
CA MET A 631 0.81 -8.66 10.67
C MET A 631 1.73 -8.84 11.87
N ASN A 632 3.02 -8.91 11.62
CA ASN A 632 4.06 -8.86 12.63
C ASN A 632 5.14 -7.88 12.18
N ASP A 633 5.51 -6.96 13.06
CA ASP A 633 6.68 -6.11 12.89
C ASP A 633 7.79 -6.63 13.83
N GLY A 634 8.98 -6.82 13.26
CA GLY A 634 10.18 -7.26 13.98
C GLY A 634 10.73 -8.61 13.57
N SER A 635 10.00 -9.39 12.76
CA SER A 635 10.41 -10.75 12.37
C SER A 635 10.17 -11.05 10.89
N THR A 636 10.79 -12.14 10.42
CA THR A 636 10.50 -12.80 9.14
C THR A 636 10.22 -14.27 9.38
N LEU A 637 9.42 -14.88 8.50
CA LEU A 637 9.17 -16.31 8.47
C LEU A 637 10.37 -17.07 7.90
N SER A 638 11.09 -16.47 6.96
CA SER A 638 12.29 -17.08 6.37
C SER A 638 13.50 -17.09 7.30
N GLY A 639 13.63 -16.09 8.18
CA GLY A 639 14.85 -15.81 8.93
C GLY A 639 15.96 -15.15 8.12
N VAL A 640 15.71 -14.77 6.86
CA VAL A 640 16.69 -14.11 5.99
C VAL A 640 17.21 -12.82 6.62
N ASP A 641 18.49 -12.57 6.39
CA ASP A 641 19.15 -11.36 6.85
C ASP A 641 20.21 -10.88 5.85
N MET A 642 20.66 -9.64 6.03
CA MET A 642 21.73 -9.02 5.25
C MET A 642 22.89 -8.64 6.14
N GLU A 643 24.11 -8.90 5.65
CA GLU A 643 25.35 -8.41 6.23
C GLU A 643 26.15 -7.65 5.18
N LEU A 644 26.58 -6.43 5.52
CA LEU A 644 27.43 -5.64 4.63
C LEU A 644 28.86 -6.19 4.60
N GLN A 645 29.45 -6.20 3.41
CA GLN A 645 30.84 -6.56 3.19
C GLN A 645 31.62 -5.27 2.88
N GLY A 646 32.64 -4.98 3.70
CA GLY A 646 33.47 -3.78 3.58
C GLY A 646 33.08 -2.62 4.51
N SER A 647 33.93 -1.59 4.55
CA SER A 647 33.81 -0.45 5.48
C SER A 647 33.14 0.80 4.90
N GLY A 648 32.87 0.84 3.59
CA GLY A 648 32.32 2.02 2.92
C GLY A 648 30.86 2.34 3.26
N TYR A 649 30.12 1.36 3.81
CA TYR A 649 28.71 1.49 4.15
C TYR A 649 28.43 0.94 5.54
N ARG A 650 27.38 1.44 6.18
CA ARG A 650 26.86 0.91 7.44
C ARG A 650 25.35 0.81 7.42
N LEU A 651 24.81 -0.24 8.02
CA LEU A 651 23.37 -0.37 8.23
C LEU A 651 22.93 0.62 9.31
N SER A 652 22.08 1.58 8.96
CA SER A 652 21.43 2.50 9.89
C SER A 652 20.16 1.91 10.50
N LEU A 653 19.51 0.99 9.78
CA LEU A 653 18.30 0.30 10.20
C LEU A 653 18.21 -1.06 9.49
N ASN A 654 17.77 -2.08 10.21
CA ASN A 654 17.37 -3.38 9.68
C ASN A 654 15.93 -3.64 10.12
N LYS A 655 14.98 -3.51 9.18
CA LYS A 655 13.55 -3.69 9.46
C LYS A 655 13.10 -5.03 8.89
N LYS A 656 12.41 -5.81 9.71
CA LYS A 656 11.82 -7.09 9.33
C LYS A 656 10.34 -7.06 9.64
N ARG A 657 9.51 -7.57 8.73
CA ARG A 657 8.08 -7.73 8.97
C ARG A 657 7.49 -8.81 8.07
N PHE A 658 6.36 -9.37 8.48
CA PHE A 658 5.50 -10.14 7.61
C PHE A 658 4.03 -9.78 7.80
N ALA A 659 3.21 -10.00 6.78
CA ALA A 659 1.78 -9.83 6.84
C ALA A 659 1.05 -10.92 6.06
N THR A 660 -0.24 -11.11 6.34
CA THR A 660 -1.09 -12.00 5.56
C THR A 660 -1.29 -11.49 4.13
N GLY A 661 -1.09 -12.38 3.15
CA GLY A 661 -1.66 -12.25 1.81
C GLY A 661 -3.08 -12.84 1.78
N ARG A 662 -3.29 -13.90 0.99
CA ARG A 662 -4.50 -14.71 1.01
C ARG A 662 -4.40 -15.76 2.11
N TYR A 663 -4.99 -15.47 3.26
CA TYR A 663 -5.04 -16.38 4.41
C TYR A 663 -6.48 -16.79 4.65
N MET A 664 -6.83 -18.03 4.30
CA MET A 664 -8.21 -18.46 4.15
C MET A 664 -8.44 -19.85 4.72
N ALA A 665 -9.65 -20.14 5.18
CA ALA A 665 -10.00 -21.47 5.64
C ALA A 665 -11.42 -21.87 5.22
N ASP A 666 -11.56 -23.10 4.73
CA ASP A 666 -12.81 -23.73 4.33
C ASP A 666 -13.21 -24.83 5.30
N CYS A 667 -14.43 -25.36 5.14
CA CYS A 667 -14.93 -26.52 5.86
C CYS A 667 -14.42 -27.86 5.29
#